data_AF-A0A5D6XKZ7-F1
#
_entry.id   AF-A0A5D6XKZ7-F1
#
_cell.length_a   1.000
_cell.length_b   1.000
_cell.length_c   1.000
_cell.angle_alpha   90.00
_cell.angle_beta   90.00
_cell.angle_gamma   90.00
#
_symmetry.space_group_name_H-M   'P 1'
#
loop_
_entity.id
_entity.type
_entity.pdbx_description
1 polymer ?
#
loop_
_entity_poly.entity_id
_entity_poly.type
_entity_poly.pdbx_seq_one_letter_code
_entity_poly.pdbx_strand_id
1 'polypeptide(L)'
;MVVATESSPLFRESLVLQQIESRRRRSSRARLLAIACVVAALGLVAGLLFWPSSSSPHSPLVEKSTARHSSAFEGDTDNSEQGAVRHVRVFYREANGPVNIEFSEKETPLNGADAAATFNDSLHAIGWSQLWIATAALTPHELQDAALSRRRRLETMFAAGYAEAALTHQRIDEHFMNVYLTFFRNGDAADEEALRGLRAFLRENLDWMRAQVERFSALPDHLDARYWEAIGLILAQFDGLVHGYQRFSQRQPPVSAIDLFMLNADGDLQDLLPVIQRRQRPAHVSPAAAAITQSFYTFLKTLKCSALIRILPDFADLVWGHATWDTYSSMNRIYKHYEVPVPPATSGGGDARRKISMSSSPGYLSSVDDWYMTDAGLGVMETTHGVFDDALYTFVTPQSVLCWLRSKAANVLGEDGMSWAATFSKFNSGTYNDQWMVIDTKHFVPGEGFRRNGLTVLEQLPGFIHVEDVSLVVNARGYWGSYNVPYFPSVYDRSGFHAAYIATNRSASWSHANCTRAKIFERDAPRVRSFEDLKRLMRYNNWRADPLSSAHASHAVASRYDLEADPALFALDGAIDAKATSWSRMQRGRLESDAVSGPTHDHNPVFEWTDALGALAPHCGQPPRFDFSYETMGHGRA
;
A
#
# COMPACT_ATOMS: atom_id res chain seq x y z
N MET A 1 -12.48 46.83 -50.65
CA MET A 1 -11.69 47.92 -51.26
C MET A 1 -10.22 47.52 -51.17
N VAL A 2 -9.56 47.34 -52.31
CA VAL A 2 -8.13 47.05 -52.47
C VAL A 2 -7.33 48.28 -52.00
N VAL A 3 -6.16 48.20 -51.35
CA VAL A 3 -4.80 48.14 -51.94
C VAL A 3 -3.75 47.90 -50.83
N ALA A 4 -2.72 47.15 -51.19
CA ALA A 4 -1.53 46.74 -50.42
C ALA A 4 -0.45 47.82 -50.24
N THR A 5 0.54 47.58 -49.37
CA THR A 5 1.98 47.66 -49.72
C THR A 5 2.88 46.95 -48.70
N GLU A 6 3.95 46.36 -49.23
CA GLU A 6 5.02 45.57 -48.59
C GLU A 6 6.06 46.43 -47.86
N SER A 7 6.79 45.85 -46.89
CA SER A 7 8.18 46.25 -46.60
C SER A 7 9.02 45.18 -45.85
N SER A 8 9.97 44.61 -46.61
CA SER A 8 11.38 44.23 -46.32
C SER A 8 11.81 43.37 -45.09
N PRO A 9 12.64 42.30 -45.28
CA PRO A 9 13.19 41.45 -44.20
C PRO A 9 14.46 41.99 -43.48
N LEU A 10 14.95 43.19 -43.78
CA LEU A 10 16.26 43.66 -43.28
C LEU A 10 16.24 44.33 -41.89
N PHE A 11 15.10 44.39 -41.21
CA PHE A 11 14.97 45.04 -39.89
C PHE A 11 14.96 44.07 -38.69
N ARG A 12 14.94 42.75 -38.92
CA ARG A 12 14.91 41.74 -37.85
C ARG A 12 16.27 41.18 -37.44
N GLU A 13 17.34 41.40 -38.21
CA GLU A 13 18.68 40.91 -37.85
C GLU A 13 19.47 41.88 -36.94
N SER A 14 19.16 43.18 -36.93
CA SER A 14 19.88 44.15 -36.09
C SER A 14 19.49 44.09 -34.60
N LEU A 15 18.26 43.67 -34.28
CA LEU A 15 17.79 43.54 -32.89
C LEU A 15 18.30 42.27 -32.19
N VAL A 16 18.58 41.21 -32.96
CA VAL A 16 19.07 39.93 -32.42
C VAL A 16 20.55 40.01 -32.06
N LEU A 17 21.36 40.78 -32.81
CA LEU A 17 22.78 40.97 -32.51
C LEU A 17 23.03 41.85 -31.27
N GLN A 18 22.23 42.89 -31.02
CA GLN A 18 22.36 43.72 -29.81
C GLN A 18 21.95 42.98 -28.51
N GLN A 19 21.01 42.02 -28.59
CA GLN A 19 20.62 41.22 -27.42
C GLN A 19 21.66 40.15 -27.05
N ILE A 20 22.40 39.60 -28.02
CA ILE A 20 23.46 38.60 -27.79
C ILE A 20 24.70 39.24 -27.13
N GLU A 21 25.05 40.48 -27.49
CA GLU A 21 26.19 41.19 -26.88
C GLU A 21 25.93 41.66 -25.44
N SER A 22 24.68 42.02 -25.11
CA SER A 22 24.30 42.37 -23.73
C SER A 22 24.33 41.16 -22.77
N ARG A 23 24.00 39.95 -23.27
CA ARG A 23 24.05 38.70 -22.49
C ARG A 23 25.48 38.22 -22.27
N ARG A 24 26.40 38.40 -23.24
CA ARG A 24 27.83 38.09 -23.05
C ARG A 24 28.49 38.97 -21.97
N ARG A 25 28.24 40.28 -21.97
CA ARG A 25 28.79 41.22 -20.97
C ARG A 25 28.29 40.98 -19.53
N ARG A 26 27.08 40.44 -19.35
CA ARG A 26 26.54 40.07 -18.01
C ARG A 26 27.17 38.78 -17.46
N SER A 27 27.52 37.80 -18.32
CA SER A 27 28.18 36.56 -17.87
C SER A 27 29.64 36.77 -17.42
N SER A 28 30.34 37.75 -18.01
CA SER A 28 31.74 38.07 -17.68
C SER A 28 31.87 38.77 -16.32
N ARG A 29 30.91 39.63 -15.94
CA ARG A 29 30.90 40.30 -14.62
C ARG A 29 30.53 39.34 -13.48
N ALA A 30 29.67 38.35 -13.72
CA ALA A 30 29.32 37.34 -12.72
C ALA A 30 30.49 36.37 -12.42
N ARG A 31 31.31 36.03 -13.42
CA ARG A 31 32.51 35.20 -13.24
C ARG A 31 33.65 35.91 -12.49
N LEU A 32 33.76 37.23 -12.59
CA LEU A 32 34.74 38.03 -11.84
C LEU A 32 34.35 38.24 -10.36
N LEU A 33 33.05 38.29 -10.04
CA LEU A 33 32.60 38.35 -8.64
C LEU A 33 32.77 37.02 -7.89
N ALA A 34 32.57 35.88 -8.56
CA ALA A 34 32.73 34.55 -7.97
C ALA A 34 34.20 34.22 -7.59
N ILE A 35 35.17 34.76 -8.35
CA ILE A 35 36.60 34.55 -8.08
C ILE A 35 37.07 35.43 -6.90
N ALA A 36 36.48 36.59 -6.67
CA ALA A 36 36.81 37.45 -5.53
C ALA A 36 36.32 36.89 -4.17
N CYS A 37 35.20 36.15 -4.15
CA CYS A 37 34.67 35.53 -2.92
C CYS A 37 35.46 34.29 -2.48
N VAL A 38 36.06 33.55 -3.42
CA VAL A 38 36.87 32.35 -3.11
C VAL A 38 38.23 32.71 -2.51
N VAL A 39 38.80 33.87 -2.88
CA VAL A 39 40.08 34.34 -2.32
C VAL A 39 39.92 34.93 -0.90
N ALA A 40 38.74 35.45 -0.55
CA ALA A 40 38.46 35.95 0.80
C ALA A 40 38.20 34.83 1.83
N ALA A 41 37.66 33.68 1.41
CA ALA A 41 37.37 32.55 2.30
C ALA A 41 38.63 31.72 2.65
N LEU A 42 39.67 31.75 1.82
CA LEU A 42 40.93 31.04 2.06
C LEU A 42 41.91 31.79 3.00
N GLY A 43 41.64 33.06 3.33
CA GLY A 43 42.46 33.87 4.24
C GLY A 43 42.07 33.77 5.72
N LEU A 44 40.93 33.16 6.05
CA LEU A 44 40.39 33.08 7.42
C LEU A 44 40.66 31.74 8.13
N VAL A 45 41.30 30.77 7.46
CA VAL A 45 41.62 29.44 8.02
C VAL A 45 43.07 29.35 8.52
N ALA A 46 43.89 30.39 8.37
CA ALA A 46 45.34 30.36 8.68
C ALA A 46 45.75 31.08 9.99
N GLY A 47 44.83 31.35 10.91
CA GLY A 47 45.16 32.01 12.17
C GLY A 47 44.21 31.59 13.27
N LEU A 48 44.47 30.43 13.88
CA LEU A 48 44.11 30.06 15.26
C LEU A 48 44.59 28.61 15.53
N LEU A 49 45.91 28.43 15.50
CA LEU A 49 46.59 27.29 16.09
C LEU A 49 47.70 27.87 16.97
N PHE A 50 47.56 27.80 18.30
CA PHE A 50 48.62 27.60 19.32
C PHE A 50 48.07 27.74 20.78
N TRP A 51 47.85 26.59 21.44
CA TRP A 51 47.95 26.25 22.90
C TRP A 51 46.99 26.88 23.97
N PRO A 52 46.76 26.31 25.21
CA PRO A 52 46.79 24.92 25.74
C PRO A 52 45.48 24.25 26.23
N SER A 53 45.56 22.92 26.21
CA SER A 53 44.98 21.88 27.09
C SER A 53 44.17 22.28 28.33
N SER A 54 42.95 21.78 28.42
CA SER A 54 42.34 21.29 29.65
C SER A 54 41.40 20.09 29.36
N SER A 55 41.27 19.25 30.36
CA SER A 55 40.92 17.82 30.33
C SER A 55 39.42 17.49 30.45
N SER A 56 39.05 16.30 29.95
CA SER A 56 37.89 15.43 30.26
C SER A 56 36.59 15.56 29.41
N PRO A 57 35.78 14.48 29.28
CA PRO A 57 36.12 13.18 28.71
C PRO A 57 35.26 12.86 27.46
N HIS A 58 35.85 12.16 26.49
CA HIS A 58 35.14 11.61 25.33
C HIS A 58 34.25 10.43 25.74
N SER A 59 32.96 10.49 25.38
CA SER A 59 32.01 9.38 25.47
C SER A 59 31.98 8.61 24.13
N PRO A 60 32.23 7.29 24.09
CA PRO A 60 32.23 6.51 22.86
C PRO A 60 30.84 5.90 22.64
N LEU A 61 30.00 6.53 21.81
CA LEU A 61 28.67 6.04 21.46
C LEU A 61 28.39 6.23 19.96
N VAL A 62 29.11 5.52 19.08
CA VAL A 62 28.66 5.41 17.66
C VAL A 62 28.88 4.00 17.06
N GLU A 63 29.80 3.17 17.57
CA GLU A 63 30.01 1.82 16.99
C GLU A 63 29.15 0.68 17.59
N LYS A 64 28.34 0.94 18.62
CA LYS A 64 27.54 -0.11 19.31
C LYS A 64 26.03 -0.07 19.06
N SER A 65 25.53 0.87 18.27
CA SER A 65 24.08 1.07 18.05
C SER A 65 23.49 0.06 17.06
N THR A 66 24.14 -0.16 15.92
CA THR A 66 23.63 -1.04 14.86
C THR A 66 23.72 -2.53 15.22
N ALA A 67 24.77 -2.93 15.95
CA ALA A 67 24.94 -4.32 16.37
C ALA A 67 24.02 -4.74 17.53
N ARG A 68 23.55 -3.79 18.37
CA ARG A 68 22.71 -4.13 19.54
C ARG A 68 21.23 -4.29 19.22
N HIS A 69 20.75 -3.74 18.10
CA HIS A 69 19.36 -3.96 17.67
C HIS A 69 19.16 -5.23 16.85
N SER A 70 20.19 -5.72 16.14
CA SER A 70 20.13 -7.07 15.54
C SER A 70 20.37 -8.17 16.58
N SER A 71 21.33 -8.00 17.50
CA SER A 71 21.69 -9.06 18.47
C SER A 71 20.72 -9.23 19.65
N ALA A 72 19.77 -8.32 19.86
CA ALA A 72 18.78 -8.42 20.93
C ALA A 72 17.52 -9.21 20.53
N PHE A 73 17.40 -9.58 19.25
CA PHE A 73 16.29 -10.35 18.69
C PHE A 73 16.70 -11.69 18.07
N GLU A 74 17.97 -12.08 18.16
CA GLU A 74 18.39 -13.49 18.08
C GLU A 74 18.00 -14.21 19.39
N GLY A 75 16.73 -14.12 19.77
CA GLY A 75 16.14 -15.12 20.65
C GLY A 75 16.07 -16.40 19.85
N ASP A 76 16.61 -17.48 20.41
CA ASP A 76 16.44 -18.86 19.97
C ASP A 76 14.95 -19.06 19.63
N THR A 77 14.61 -18.93 18.34
CA THR A 77 13.24 -19.17 17.88
C THR A 77 13.07 -20.66 18.04
N ASP A 78 12.18 -21.05 18.95
CA ASP A 78 11.76 -22.43 19.05
C ASP A 78 11.12 -22.83 17.71
N ASN A 79 11.97 -23.31 16.79
CA ASN A 79 11.61 -23.73 15.45
C ASN A 79 10.67 -24.95 15.47
N SER A 80 10.31 -25.47 16.64
CA SER A 80 9.41 -26.61 16.79
C SER A 80 7.93 -26.29 16.50
N GLU A 81 7.52 -25.00 16.45
CA GLU A 81 6.14 -24.60 16.11
C GLU A 81 5.91 -24.21 14.64
N GLN A 82 6.95 -24.15 13.79
CA GLN A 82 6.79 -23.80 12.38
C GLN A 82 5.99 -24.89 11.64
N GLY A 83 4.88 -24.51 10.99
CA GLY A 83 3.96 -25.44 10.31
C GLY A 83 2.85 -26.03 11.19
N ALA A 84 2.75 -25.68 12.47
CA ALA A 84 1.62 -26.08 13.31
C ALA A 84 0.37 -25.24 13.00
N VAL A 85 -0.72 -25.90 12.63
CA VAL A 85 -2.04 -25.24 12.50
C VAL A 85 -2.62 -25.04 13.90
N ARG A 86 -2.91 -23.80 14.25
CA ARG A 86 -3.44 -23.42 15.57
C ARG A 86 -4.83 -22.83 15.43
N HIS A 87 -5.71 -23.18 16.36
CA HIS A 87 -7.07 -22.69 16.39
C HIS A 87 -7.35 -21.96 17.69
N VAL A 88 -8.19 -20.93 17.62
CA VAL A 88 -8.65 -20.19 18.79
C VAL A 88 -10.13 -19.86 18.69
N ARG A 89 -10.80 -19.84 19.84
CA ARG A 89 -12.15 -19.29 20.01
C ARG A 89 -12.11 -18.19 21.06
N VAL A 90 -12.80 -17.09 20.78
CA VAL A 90 -12.86 -15.92 21.65
C VAL A 90 -14.31 -15.69 22.07
N PHE A 91 -14.51 -15.60 23.38
CA PHE A 91 -15.80 -15.32 24.01
C PHE A 91 -15.70 -13.94 24.68
N TYR A 92 -16.37 -12.97 24.07
CA TYR A 92 -16.46 -11.58 24.46
C TYR A 92 -17.93 -11.19 24.48
N ARG A 93 -18.59 -11.50 25.60
CA ARG A 93 -19.94 -11.03 25.92
C ARG A 93 -19.81 -10.03 27.06
N GLU A 94 -20.33 -8.83 26.82
CA GLU A 94 -20.21 -7.64 27.67
C GLU A 94 -18.88 -6.90 27.48
N ALA A 95 -18.95 -5.70 26.92
CA ALA A 95 -17.80 -4.84 26.58
C ALA A 95 -16.76 -4.60 27.71
N ASN A 96 -17.14 -4.86 28.97
CA ASN A 96 -16.31 -4.63 30.16
C ASN A 96 -15.91 -5.91 30.91
N GLY A 97 -16.29 -7.10 30.41
CA GLY A 97 -15.92 -8.39 31.00
C GLY A 97 -14.53 -8.88 30.58
N PRO A 98 -13.92 -9.85 31.31
CA PRO A 98 -12.68 -10.48 30.87
C PRO A 98 -12.90 -11.23 29.55
N VAL A 99 -11.94 -11.09 28.62
CA VAL A 99 -11.96 -11.85 27.35
C VAL A 99 -11.54 -13.30 27.64
N ASN A 100 -12.48 -14.23 27.48
CA ASN A 100 -12.21 -15.66 27.59
C ASN A 100 -11.75 -16.20 26.23
N ILE A 101 -10.72 -17.03 26.26
CA ILE A 101 -10.07 -17.55 25.06
C ILE A 101 -9.77 -19.03 25.23
N GLU A 102 -10.01 -19.80 24.18
CA GLU A 102 -9.76 -21.23 24.15
C GLU A 102 -8.91 -21.59 22.93
N PHE A 103 -7.71 -22.10 23.17
CA PHE A 103 -6.83 -22.64 22.14
C PHE A 103 -7.13 -24.12 21.89
N SER A 104 -6.94 -24.57 20.66
CA SER A 104 -7.11 -25.98 20.27
C SER A 104 -6.16 -26.35 19.13
N GLU A 105 -5.72 -27.61 19.12
CA GLU A 105 -4.98 -28.24 18.01
C GLU A 105 -5.90 -28.71 16.88
N LYS A 106 -7.21 -28.74 17.12
CA LYS A 106 -8.21 -29.14 16.14
C LYS A 106 -9.21 -28.02 15.88
N GLU A 107 -9.62 -27.91 14.63
CA GLU A 107 -10.70 -27.02 14.25
C GLU A 107 -11.94 -27.32 15.08
N THR A 108 -12.49 -26.28 15.71
CA THR A 108 -13.70 -26.38 16.52
C THR A 108 -14.72 -25.39 15.99
N PRO A 109 -16.00 -25.78 15.83
CA PRO A 109 -17.05 -24.84 15.48
C PRO A 109 -17.15 -23.69 16.49
N LEU A 110 -17.69 -22.55 16.05
CA LEU A 110 -17.89 -21.35 16.89
C LEU A 110 -18.54 -21.70 18.24
N ASN A 111 -19.57 -22.55 18.29
CA ASN A 111 -20.16 -23.12 19.51
C ASN A 111 -20.32 -22.10 20.66
N GLY A 112 -20.96 -20.96 20.38
CA GLY A 112 -21.23 -19.90 21.36
C GLY A 112 -20.14 -18.84 21.48
N ALA A 113 -18.95 -19.04 20.89
CA ALA A 113 -17.90 -18.04 20.77
C ALA A 113 -18.32 -16.91 19.84
N ASP A 114 -17.79 -15.71 20.08
CA ASP A 114 -18.05 -14.49 19.31
C ASP A 114 -17.16 -14.40 18.06
N ALA A 115 -15.97 -15.01 18.11
CA ALA A 115 -15.12 -15.24 16.96
C ALA A 115 -14.33 -16.54 17.09
N ALA A 116 -13.95 -17.12 15.95
CA ALA A 116 -13.01 -18.22 15.87
C ALA A 116 -11.98 -17.92 14.77
N ALA A 117 -10.72 -18.28 15.02
CA ALA A 117 -9.65 -18.14 14.04
C ALA A 117 -8.81 -19.41 13.91
N THR A 118 -8.25 -19.60 12.73
CA THR A 118 -7.30 -20.68 12.40
C THR A 118 -6.09 -20.05 11.72
N PHE A 119 -4.89 -20.35 12.23
CA PHE A 119 -3.64 -19.84 11.69
C PHE A 119 -2.72 -21.00 11.35
N ASN A 120 -2.29 -21.05 10.09
CA ASN A 120 -1.27 -21.96 9.59
C ASN A 120 -0.02 -21.14 9.32
N ASP A 121 1.01 -21.29 10.16
CA ASP A 121 2.27 -20.57 9.96
C ASP A 121 3.19 -21.31 8.97
N SER A 122 2.81 -21.29 7.71
CA SER A 122 3.55 -21.91 6.60
C SER A 122 4.51 -20.94 5.88
N LEU A 123 4.82 -19.77 6.47
CA LEU A 123 5.67 -18.74 5.84
C LEU A 123 7.00 -19.29 5.33
N HIS A 124 7.70 -20.08 6.13
CA HIS A 124 9.00 -20.66 5.74
C HIS A 124 8.87 -21.84 4.76
N ALA A 125 7.70 -22.48 4.69
CA ALA A 125 7.47 -23.62 3.81
C ALA A 125 7.08 -23.19 2.40
N ILE A 126 6.19 -22.18 2.28
CA ILE A 126 5.57 -21.79 1.01
C ILE A 126 5.58 -20.27 0.74
N GLY A 127 6.23 -19.48 1.61
CA GLY A 127 6.30 -18.03 1.48
C GLY A 127 5.05 -17.28 1.97
N TRP A 128 4.06 -18.00 2.49
CA TRP A 128 2.82 -17.44 3.05
C TRP A 128 2.41 -18.19 4.32
N SER A 129 2.12 -17.47 5.40
CA SER A 129 1.20 -18.00 6.42
C SER A 129 -0.25 -17.82 5.93
N GLN A 130 -1.19 -18.53 6.52
CA GLN A 130 -2.61 -18.43 6.18
C GLN A 130 -3.47 -18.25 7.44
N LEU A 131 -4.47 -17.37 7.37
CA LEU A 131 -5.33 -17.01 8.50
C LEU A 131 -6.80 -17.00 8.07
N TRP A 132 -7.63 -17.77 8.76
CA TRP A 132 -9.09 -17.74 8.62
C TRP A 132 -9.69 -17.19 9.89
N ILE A 133 -10.62 -16.22 9.77
CA ILE A 133 -11.39 -15.68 10.89
C ILE A 133 -12.86 -15.72 10.52
N ALA A 134 -13.68 -16.28 11.40
CA ALA A 134 -15.13 -16.24 11.32
C ALA A 134 -15.70 -15.62 12.60
N THR A 135 -16.73 -14.80 12.44
CA THR A 135 -17.44 -14.14 13.53
C THR A 135 -18.83 -14.71 13.71
N ALA A 136 -19.36 -14.69 14.94
CA ALA A 136 -20.65 -15.30 15.25
C ALA A 136 -21.81 -14.62 14.52
N ALA A 137 -22.81 -15.44 14.18
CA ALA A 137 -24.09 -14.98 13.71
C ALA A 137 -24.93 -14.38 14.84
N LEU A 138 -25.73 -13.37 14.51
CA LEU A 138 -26.71 -12.82 15.45
C LEU A 138 -27.89 -13.79 15.59
N THR A 139 -28.34 -13.97 16.82
CA THR A 139 -29.54 -14.74 17.14
C THR A 139 -30.82 -13.98 16.73
N PRO A 140 -31.95 -14.68 16.52
CA PRO A 140 -33.24 -14.02 16.25
C PRO A 140 -33.66 -13.02 17.32
N HIS A 141 -33.26 -13.22 18.58
CA HIS A 141 -33.51 -12.28 19.68
C HIS A 141 -32.66 -11.01 19.54
N GLU A 142 -31.36 -11.14 19.24
CA GLU A 142 -30.48 -9.98 19.04
C GLU A 142 -30.91 -9.12 17.85
N LEU A 143 -31.49 -9.74 16.81
CA LEU A 143 -32.02 -9.06 15.62
C LEU A 143 -33.29 -8.23 15.87
N GLN A 144 -34.03 -8.48 16.96
CA GLN A 144 -35.27 -7.73 17.27
C GLN A 144 -35.00 -6.31 17.78
N ASP A 145 -33.80 -6.05 18.29
CA ASP A 145 -33.39 -4.74 18.81
C ASP A 145 -32.18 -4.24 18.01
N ALA A 146 -32.35 -3.13 17.29
CA ALA A 146 -31.31 -2.55 16.45
C ALA A 146 -30.07 -2.10 17.24
N ALA A 147 -30.25 -1.59 18.46
CA ALA A 147 -29.15 -1.17 19.31
C ALA A 147 -28.39 -2.38 19.87
N LEU A 148 -29.10 -3.44 20.25
CA LEU A 148 -28.50 -4.71 20.64
C LEU A 148 -27.74 -5.34 19.47
N SER A 149 -28.36 -5.46 18.31
CA SER A 149 -27.74 -5.95 17.07
C SER A 149 -26.43 -5.24 16.75
N ARG A 150 -26.43 -3.90 16.76
CA ARG A 150 -25.23 -3.09 16.50
C ARG A 150 -24.15 -3.37 17.54
N ARG A 151 -24.51 -3.42 18.83
CA ARG A 151 -23.58 -3.75 19.92
C ARG A 151 -22.95 -5.12 19.73
N ARG A 152 -23.75 -6.14 19.40
CA ARG A 152 -23.26 -7.51 19.18
C ARG A 152 -22.33 -7.60 17.97
N ARG A 153 -22.59 -6.88 16.88
CA ARG A 153 -21.64 -6.78 15.76
C ARG A 153 -20.30 -6.17 16.21
N LEU A 154 -20.31 -5.09 17.00
CA LEU A 154 -19.09 -4.50 17.56
C LEU A 154 -18.32 -5.52 18.43
N GLU A 155 -19.01 -6.25 19.30
CA GLU A 155 -18.40 -7.26 20.17
C GLU A 155 -17.79 -8.43 19.37
N THR A 156 -18.49 -8.95 18.36
CA THR A 156 -17.92 -10.00 17.49
C THR A 156 -16.73 -9.54 16.66
N MET A 157 -16.72 -8.27 16.20
CA MET A 157 -15.58 -7.72 15.48
C MET A 157 -14.38 -7.47 16.39
N PHE A 158 -14.60 -7.02 17.62
CA PHE A 158 -13.56 -6.98 18.66
C PHE A 158 -12.97 -8.38 18.88
N ALA A 159 -13.81 -9.40 19.06
CA ALA A 159 -13.37 -10.78 19.21
C ALA A 159 -12.54 -11.26 18.00
N ALA A 160 -12.88 -10.84 16.78
CA ALA A 160 -12.14 -11.17 15.56
C ALA A 160 -10.70 -10.64 15.58
N GLY A 161 -10.52 -9.36 15.91
CA GLY A 161 -9.18 -8.77 16.02
C GLY A 161 -8.37 -9.41 17.15
N TYR A 162 -9.03 -9.70 18.27
CA TYR A 162 -8.40 -10.37 19.40
C TYR A 162 -7.90 -11.77 19.03
N ALA A 163 -8.72 -12.54 18.29
CA ALA A 163 -8.37 -13.86 17.80
C ALA A 163 -7.18 -13.83 16.84
N GLU A 164 -7.12 -12.85 15.94
CA GLU A 164 -5.95 -12.63 15.06
C GLU A 164 -4.68 -12.43 15.89
N ALA A 165 -4.68 -11.42 16.77
CA ALA A 165 -3.51 -11.11 17.56
C ALA A 165 -3.07 -12.26 18.47
N ALA A 166 -4.02 -13.01 19.04
CA ALA A 166 -3.70 -14.18 19.85
C ALA A 166 -2.86 -15.21 19.07
N LEU A 167 -3.20 -15.46 17.81
CA LEU A 167 -2.51 -16.43 16.97
C LEU A 167 -1.27 -15.86 16.27
N THR A 168 -1.17 -14.55 16.06
CA THR A 168 -0.13 -13.95 15.21
C THR A 168 0.75 -12.93 15.92
N HIS A 169 0.67 -12.75 17.24
CA HIS A 169 1.41 -11.72 18.00
C HIS A 169 2.92 -11.70 17.70
N GLN A 170 3.58 -12.86 17.62
CA GLN A 170 5.01 -12.94 17.28
C GLN A 170 5.29 -12.42 15.86
N ARG A 171 4.47 -12.82 14.88
CA ARG A 171 4.61 -12.32 13.49
C ARG A 171 4.31 -10.83 13.39
N ILE A 172 3.40 -10.31 14.22
CA ILE A 172 3.14 -8.86 14.35
C ILE A 172 4.39 -8.15 14.87
N ASP A 173 5.05 -8.68 15.91
CA ASP A 173 6.30 -8.11 16.45
C ASP A 173 7.40 -8.04 15.38
N GLU A 174 7.62 -9.14 14.67
CA GLU A 174 8.61 -9.25 13.59
C GLU A 174 8.32 -8.27 12.44
N HIS A 175 7.08 -8.25 11.95
CA HIS A 175 6.69 -7.39 10.84
C HIS A 175 6.67 -5.90 11.23
N PHE A 176 6.19 -5.57 12.43
CA PHE A 176 6.24 -4.20 12.94
C PHE A 176 7.66 -3.65 12.95
N MET A 177 8.64 -4.43 13.42
CA MET A 177 10.04 -4.01 13.43
C MET A 177 10.56 -3.74 12.02
N ASN A 178 10.22 -4.60 11.05
CA ASN A 178 10.64 -4.43 9.66
C ASN A 178 10.06 -3.16 9.03
N VAL A 179 8.76 -2.91 9.21
CA VAL A 179 8.07 -1.74 8.66
C VAL A 179 8.54 -0.47 9.37
N TYR A 180 8.59 -0.47 10.71
CA TYR A 180 9.02 0.69 11.49
C TYR A 180 10.42 1.17 11.09
N LEU A 181 11.37 0.22 10.97
CA LEU A 181 12.75 0.53 10.59
C LEU A 181 12.91 0.85 9.09
N THR A 182 11.89 0.63 8.27
CA THR A 182 11.87 1.11 6.87
C THR A 182 11.66 2.63 6.84
N PHE A 183 10.77 3.17 7.67
CA PHE A 183 10.47 4.60 7.71
C PHE A 183 11.33 5.41 8.69
N PHE A 184 11.79 4.80 9.79
CA PHE A 184 12.50 5.47 10.89
C PHE A 184 13.81 4.78 11.23
N ARG A 185 14.60 4.48 10.21
CA ARG A 185 15.83 3.67 10.30
C ARG A 185 16.93 4.32 11.15
N ASN A 186 17.12 5.62 11.01
CA ASN A 186 18.28 6.31 11.57
C ASN A 186 18.09 6.54 13.08
N GLY A 187 16.84 6.69 13.51
CA GLY A 187 16.51 7.03 14.90
C GLY A 187 17.13 8.36 15.32
N ASP A 188 17.39 9.25 14.35
CA ASP A 188 17.93 10.57 14.59
C ASP A 188 16.83 11.57 14.97
N ALA A 189 17.23 12.81 15.27
CA ALA A 189 16.29 13.85 15.68
C ALA A 189 15.19 14.13 14.63
N ALA A 190 15.48 13.92 13.34
CA ALA A 190 14.50 14.13 12.27
C ALA A 190 13.48 12.99 12.22
N ASP A 191 13.92 11.74 12.36
CA ASP A 191 13.04 10.58 12.49
C ASP A 191 12.12 10.73 13.70
N GLU A 192 12.68 11.11 14.85
CA GLU A 192 11.89 11.32 16.07
C GLU A 192 10.86 12.45 15.92
N GLU A 193 11.21 13.54 15.22
CA GLU A 193 10.30 14.67 14.98
C GLU A 193 9.17 14.30 14.03
N ALA A 194 9.48 13.61 12.94
CA ALA A 194 8.49 13.09 12.00
C ALA A 194 7.55 12.10 12.69
N LEU A 195 8.08 11.19 13.50
CA LEU A 195 7.28 10.22 14.25
C LEU A 195 6.36 10.89 15.28
N ARG A 196 6.84 11.93 15.99
CA ARG A 196 5.99 12.72 16.90
C ARG A 196 4.83 13.38 16.15
N GLY A 197 5.11 14.00 15.01
CA GLY A 197 4.09 14.63 14.17
C GLY A 197 3.08 13.63 13.61
N LEU A 198 3.56 12.47 13.16
CA LEU A 198 2.72 11.38 12.66
C LEU A 198 1.80 10.83 13.73
N ARG A 199 2.33 10.48 14.91
CA ARG A 199 1.52 10.01 16.04
C ARG A 199 0.49 11.04 16.48
N ALA A 200 0.80 12.34 16.39
CA ALA A 200 -0.16 13.41 16.69
C ALA A 200 -1.30 13.45 15.65
N PHE A 201 -0.96 13.42 14.35
CA PHE A 201 -1.94 13.37 13.26
C PHE A 201 -2.86 12.14 13.39
N LEU A 202 -2.27 10.95 13.56
CA LEU A 202 -3.02 9.70 13.64
C LEU A 202 -3.93 9.65 14.87
N ARG A 203 -3.52 10.25 15.99
CA ARG A 203 -4.37 10.32 17.19
C ARG A 203 -5.57 11.24 16.97
N GLU A 204 -5.35 12.43 16.43
CA GLU A 204 -6.44 13.34 16.08
C GLU A 204 -7.40 12.72 15.06
N ASN A 205 -6.85 11.98 14.08
CA ASN A 205 -7.63 11.26 13.08
C ASN A 205 -8.49 10.15 13.69
N LEU A 206 -7.90 9.30 14.52
CA LEU A 206 -8.60 8.21 15.21
C LEU A 206 -9.68 8.75 16.14
N ASP A 207 -9.38 9.80 16.91
CA ASP A 207 -10.34 10.45 17.81
C ASP A 207 -11.52 11.06 17.03
N TRP A 208 -11.23 11.72 15.91
CA TRP A 208 -12.27 12.26 15.03
C TRP A 208 -13.17 11.16 14.45
N MET A 209 -12.58 10.05 13.97
CA MET A 209 -13.37 8.92 13.44
C MET A 209 -14.25 8.30 14.53
N ARG A 210 -13.73 8.10 15.75
CA ARG A 210 -14.54 7.62 16.88
C ARG A 210 -15.71 8.56 17.19
N ALA A 211 -15.46 9.88 17.16
CA ALA A 211 -16.52 10.87 17.36
C ALA A 211 -17.59 10.83 16.25
N GLN A 212 -17.21 10.58 15.00
CA GLN A 212 -18.19 10.38 13.92
C GLN A 212 -18.98 9.08 14.11
N VAL A 213 -18.32 7.97 14.44
CA VAL A 213 -19.00 6.69 14.73
C VAL A 213 -20.05 6.84 15.82
N GLU A 214 -19.74 7.57 16.90
CA GLU A 214 -20.67 7.86 17.98
C GLU A 214 -21.83 8.74 17.49
N ARG A 215 -21.52 9.86 16.82
CA ARG A 215 -22.51 10.78 16.27
C ARG A 215 -23.52 10.08 15.35
N PHE A 216 -23.04 9.29 14.40
CA PHE A 216 -23.89 8.63 13.41
C PHE A 216 -24.64 7.42 13.96
N SER A 217 -24.22 6.87 15.11
CA SER A 217 -25.01 5.87 15.83
C SER A 217 -26.34 6.39 16.35
N ALA A 218 -26.42 7.68 16.66
CA ALA A 218 -27.63 8.37 17.09
C ALA A 218 -28.50 8.86 15.92
N LEU A 219 -28.06 8.65 14.66
CA LEU A 219 -28.71 9.12 13.45
C LEU A 219 -28.93 7.98 12.44
N PRO A 220 -29.68 6.92 12.79
CA PRO A 220 -29.78 5.70 11.99
C PRO A 220 -30.34 5.91 10.58
N ASP A 221 -31.14 6.96 10.36
CA ASP A 221 -31.74 7.28 9.06
C ASP A 221 -30.84 8.20 8.19
N HIS A 222 -29.65 8.59 8.67
CA HIS A 222 -28.72 9.41 7.87
C HIS A 222 -28.09 8.58 6.75
N LEU A 223 -27.87 9.18 5.58
CA LEU A 223 -27.29 8.52 4.40
C LEU A 223 -25.88 7.92 4.60
N ASP A 224 -25.20 8.34 5.67
CA ASP A 224 -23.86 7.89 6.05
C ASP A 224 -23.87 6.98 7.29
N ALA A 225 -25.03 6.74 7.91
CA ALA A 225 -25.12 5.95 9.14
C ALA A 225 -24.56 4.53 8.94
N ARG A 226 -24.90 3.90 7.82
CA ARG A 226 -24.38 2.57 7.44
C ARG A 226 -22.87 2.56 7.22
N TYR A 227 -22.33 3.62 6.61
CA TYR A 227 -20.89 3.77 6.42
C TYR A 227 -20.17 3.89 7.77
N TRP A 228 -20.67 4.74 8.66
CA TRP A 228 -20.08 4.93 9.98
C TRP A 228 -20.28 3.73 10.92
N GLU A 229 -21.33 2.93 10.73
CA GLU A 229 -21.42 1.61 11.37
C GLU A 229 -20.29 0.70 10.87
N ALA A 230 -20.02 0.62 9.56
CA ALA A 230 -18.91 -0.17 9.02
C ALA A 230 -17.54 0.30 9.57
N ILE A 231 -17.29 1.61 9.62
CA ILE A 231 -16.07 2.16 10.24
C ILE A 231 -16.00 1.79 11.72
N GLY A 232 -17.12 1.87 12.46
CA GLY A 232 -17.17 1.44 13.86
C GLY A 232 -16.82 -0.03 14.05
N LEU A 233 -17.29 -0.92 13.16
CA LEU A 233 -16.94 -2.34 13.17
C LEU A 233 -15.44 -2.58 12.89
N ILE A 234 -14.86 -1.83 11.96
CA ILE A 234 -13.42 -1.90 11.65
C ILE A 234 -12.59 -1.43 12.85
N LEU A 235 -12.99 -0.33 13.49
CA LEU A 235 -12.31 0.18 14.69
C LEU A 235 -12.47 -0.77 15.88
N ALA A 236 -13.61 -1.46 16.03
CA ALA A 236 -13.77 -2.51 17.03
C ALA A 236 -12.82 -3.69 16.78
N GLN A 237 -12.65 -4.11 15.52
CA GLN A 237 -11.64 -5.12 15.16
C GLN A 237 -10.23 -4.66 15.51
N PHE A 238 -9.91 -3.40 15.24
CA PHE A 238 -8.63 -2.82 15.62
C PHE A 238 -8.41 -2.82 17.15
N ASP A 239 -9.41 -2.41 17.93
CA ASP A 239 -9.34 -2.45 19.40
C ASP A 239 -9.12 -3.89 19.91
N GLY A 240 -9.80 -4.86 19.30
CA GLY A 240 -9.58 -6.28 19.54
C GLY A 240 -8.15 -6.72 19.29
N LEU A 241 -7.58 -6.33 18.13
CA LEU A 241 -6.19 -6.62 17.76
C LEU A 241 -5.21 -6.05 18.79
N VAL A 242 -5.39 -4.79 19.18
CA VAL A 242 -4.56 -4.12 20.19
C VAL A 242 -4.61 -4.86 21.52
N HIS A 243 -5.81 -5.17 22.02
CA HIS A 243 -6.00 -5.84 23.30
C HIS A 243 -5.45 -7.29 23.29
N GLY A 244 -5.67 -8.02 22.20
CA GLY A 244 -5.10 -9.35 22.03
C GLY A 244 -3.58 -9.30 22.00
N TYR A 245 -3.01 -8.41 21.18
CA TYR A 245 -1.57 -8.28 21.05
C TYR A 245 -0.92 -7.88 22.37
N GLN A 246 -1.49 -6.93 23.13
CA GLN A 246 -0.98 -6.56 24.44
C GLN A 246 -0.98 -7.70 25.45
N ARG A 247 -1.93 -8.63 25.38
CA ARG A 247 -1.99 -9.80 26.29
C ARG A 247 -0.95 -10.86 25.94
N PHE A 248 -0.72 -11.10 24.64
CA PHE A 248 0.08 -12.23 24.18
C PHE A 248 1.50 -11.85 23.76
N SER A 249 1.77 -10.58 23.44
CA SER A 249 3.11 -10.14 23.05
C SER A 249 4.11 -10.37 24.19
N GLN A 250 5.26 -10.91 23.83
CA GLN A 250 6.39 -11.10 24.74
C GLN A 250 7.31 -9.87 24.78
N ARG A 251 7.07 -8.88 23.91
CA ARG A 251 7.82 -7.64 23.84
C ARG A 251 7.57 -6.78 25.08
N GLN A 252 8.63 -6.21 25.66
CA GLN A 252 8.52 -5.26 26.78
C GLN A 252 9.22 -3.92 26.47
N PRO A 253 8.50 -2.79 26.42
CA PRO A 253 7.03 -2.69 26.41
C PRO A 253 6.43 -3.19 25.08
N PRO A 254 5.18 -3.68 25.07
CA PRO A 254 4.46 -3.99 23.83
C PRO A 254 4.38 -2.76 22.92
N VAL A 255 4.25 -2.99 21.61
CA VAL A 255 3.96 -1.91 20.65
C VAL A 255 2.68 -1.18 21.06
N SER A 256 2.71 0.15 21.00
CA SER A 256 1.59 0.97 21.45
C SER A 256 0.41 0.89 20.47
N ALA A 257 -0.81 1.16 20.95
CA ALA A 257 -1.99 1.18 20.08
C ALA A 257 -1.83 2.13 18.89
N ILE A 258 -1.25 3.32 19.09
CA ILE A 258 -1.05 4.27 17.99
C ILE A 258 -0.01 3.80 16.97
N ASP A 259 0.98 3.00 17.40
CA ASP A 259 1.98 2.42 16.51
C ASP A 259 1.43 1.21 15.73
N LEU A 260 0.51 0.43 16.32
CA LEU A 260 -0.26 -0.59 15.58
C LEU A 260 -1.24 0.05 14.59
N PHE A 261 -1.80 1.21 14.91
CA PHE A 261 -2.63 1.98 13.98
C PHE A 261 -1.78 2.52 12.82
N MET A 262 -0.58 3.03 13.12
CA MET A 262 0.42 3.42 12.13
C MET A 262 0.82 2.24 11.23
N LEU A 263 1.00 1.05 11.79
CA LEU A 263 1.28 -0.17 11.02
C LEU A 263 0.16 -0.45 9.99
N ASN A 264 -1.11 -0.29 10.36
CA ASN A 264 -2.23 -0.45 9.42
C ASN A 264 -2.31 0.66 8.37
N ALA A 265 -1.72 1.82 8.66
CA ALA A 265 -1.67 2.98 7.77
C ALA A 265 -0.44 2.98 6.86
N ASP A 266 0.25 1.85 6.68
CA ASP A 266 1.51 1.73 5.94
C ASP A 266 1.49 2.42 4.56
N GLY A 267 0.52 2.07 3.70
CA GLY A 267 0.34 2.73 2.41
C GLY A 267 0.02 4.23 2.54
N ASP A 268 -0.75 4.63 3.55
CA ASP A 268 -1.03 6.05 3.84
C ASP A 268 0.22 6.83 4.28
N LEU A 269 1.23 6.16 4.86
CA LEU A 269 2.47 6.82 5.32
C LEU A 269 3.26 7.45 4.17
N GLN A 270 3.13 6.90 2.96
CA GLN A 270 3.79 7.42 1.75
C GLN A 270 3.40 8.87 1.45
N ASP A 271 2.17 9.26 1.78
CA ASP A 271 1.66 10.63 1.63
C ASP A 271 1.71 11.42 2.94
N LEU A 272 1.46 10.78 4.08
CA LEU A 272 1.41 11.44 5.39
C LEU A 272 2.77 11.97 5.83
N LEU A 273 3.84 11.17 5.73
CA LEU A 273 5.17 11.57 6.19
C LEU A 273 5.65 12.87 5.51
N PRO A 274 5.57 13.02 4.18
CA PRO A 274 5.86 14.28 3.50
C PRO A 274 4.99 15.44 3.96
N VAL A 275 3.70 15.22 4.19
CA VAL A 275 2.78 16.27 4.68
C VAL A 275 3.24 16.77 6.06
N ILE A 276 3.54 15.84 6.97
CA ILE A 276 3.94 16.13 8.34
C ILE A 276 5.29 16.87 8.37
N GLN A 277 6.28 16.34 7.67
CA GLN A 277 7.61 16.94 7.58
C GLN A 277 7.54 18.36 7.00
N ARG A 278 6.65 18.64 6.03
CA ARG A 278 6.46 20.00 5.50
C ARG A 278 5.81 20.93 6.52
N ARG A 279 4.78 20.47 7.26
CA ARG A 279 4.09 21.28 8.29
C ARG A 279 4.98 21.68 9.46
N GLN A 280 5.98 20.85 9.77
CA GLN A 280 6.92 21.10 10.85
C GLN A 280 8.06 22.06 10.45
N ARG A 281 8.21 22.42 9.16
CA ARG A 281 9.30 23.31 8.73
C ARG A 281 9.09 24.75 9.22
N PRO A 282 10.16 25.44 9.68
CA PRO A 282 10.07 26.83 10.08
C PRO A 282 9.62 27.74 8.92
N ALA A 283 8.75 28.71 9.21
CA ALA A 283 8.13 29.61 8.22
C ALA A 283 9.11 30.45 7.36
N HIS A 284 10.39 30.48 7.73
CA HIS A 284 11.45 31.22 7.06
C HIS A 284 12.22 30.38 6.01
N VAL A 285 11.92 29.08 5.86
CA VAL A 285 12.51 28.23 4.81
C VAL A 285 11.78 28.49 3.48
N SER A 286 12.53 28.79 2.42
CA SER A 286 11.94 29.14 1.12
C SER A 286 11.10 28.00 0.51
N PRO A 287 9.99 28.30 -0.19
CA PRO A 287 9.18 27.29 -0.89
C PRO A 287 9.95 26.45 -1.92
N ALA A 288 11.03 26.98 -2.50
CA ALA A 288 11.90 26.22 -3.41
C ALA A 288 12.69 25.10 -2.71
N ALA A 289 12.96 25.24 -1.41
CA ALA A 289 13.50 24.16 -0.57
C ALA A 289 12.40 23.21 -0.06
N ALA A 290 11.12 23.54 -0.29
CA ALA A 290 9.94 22.75 0.08
C ALA A 290 9.45 21.81 -1.04
N ALA A 291 10.07 21.86 -2.22
CA ALA A 291 9.81 20.89 -3.28
C ALA A 291 10.17 19.47 -2.79
N ILE A 292 9.39 18.48 -3.24
CA ILE A 292 9.73 17.06 -3.14
C ILE A 292 11.21 16.89 -3.54
N THR A 293 12.03 16.35 -2.63
CA THR A 293 13.43 16.10 -2.94
C THR A 293 13.51 15.04 -4.04
N GLN A 294 14.55 15.11 -4.88
CA GLN A 294 14.79 14.09 -5.89
C GLN A 294 14.85 12.67 -5.26
N SER A 295 15.32 12.54 -4.02
CA SER A 295 15.31 11.28 -3.27
C SER A 295 13.91 10.80 -2.88
N PHE A 296 13.04 11.69 -2.39
CA PHE A 296 11.66 11.35 -2.05
C PHE A 296 10.85 11.01 -3.32
N TYR A 297 11.12 11.72 -4.41
CA TYR A 297 10.61 11.41 -5.73
C TYR A 297 11.04 10.02 -6.24
N THR A 298 12.31 9.66 -6.05
CA THR A 298 12.82 8.33 -6.41
C THR A 298 12.16 7.26 -5.55
N PHE A 299 12.03 7.46 -4.25
CA PHE A 299 11.32 6.56 -3.33
C PHE A 299 9.87 6.34 -3.74
N LEU A 300 9.10 7.42 -3.98
CA LEU A 300 7.74 7.32 -4.50
C LEU A 300 7.68 6.61 -5.85
N LYS A 301 8.77 6.54 -6.61
CA LYS A 301 8.88 5.82 -7.88
C LYS A 301 9.29 4.36 -7.74
N THR A 302 9.75 3.89 -6.58
CA THR A 302 10.10 2.47 -6.37
C THR A 302 8.95 1.67 -5.75
N LEU A 303 8.09 2.28 -4.93
CA LEU A 303 6.92 1.65 -4.28
C LEU A 303 5.68 1.53 -5.18
N LYS A 304 5.69 0.58 -6.13
CA LYS A 304 4.89 0.72 -7.36
C LYS A 304 4.40 -0.60 -7.98
N CYS A 305 3.21 -1.07 -7.63
CA CYS A 305 2.65 -2.35 -8.10
C CYS A 305 2.34 -2.44 -9.61
N SER A 306 2.14 -3.66 -10.13
CA SER A 306 1.66 -3.91 -11.50
C SER A 306 0.41 -4.78 -11.50
N ALA A 307 -0.60 -4.44 -12.31
CA ALA A 307 -1.82 -5.23 -12.43
C ALA A 307 -2.22 -5.46 -13.90
N LEU A 308 -2.85 -6.61 -14.17
CA LEU A 308 -3.39 -6.94 -15.49
C LEU A 308 -4.75 -7.63 -15.35
N ILE A 309 -5.74 -7.16 -16.11
CA ILE A 309 -7.02 -7.83 -16.36
C ILE A 309 -7.04 -8.24 -17.83
N ARG A 310 -7.29 -9.51 -18.12
CA ARG A 310 -7.20 -10.07 -19.47
C ARG A 310 -8.41 -10.95 -19.77
N ILE A 311 -9.09 -10.65 -20.87
CA ILE A 311 -10.14 -11.52 -21.43
C ILE A 311 -9.47 -12.59 -22.29
N LEU A 312 -9.57 -13.87 -21.95
CA LEU A 312 -8.95 -14.94 -22.76
C LEU A 312 -9.57 -15.05 -24.17
N PRO A 313 -8.88 -15.71 -25.14
CA PRO A 313 -9.44 -15.95 -26.47
C PRO A 313 -10.86 -16.51 -26.42
N ASP A 314 -11.66 -16.13 -27.42
CA ASP A 314 -13.08 -16.49 -27.54
C ASP A 314 -13.94 -16.13 -26.32
N PHE A 315 -13.47 -15.17 -25.50
CA PHE A 315 -14.11 -14.74 -24.26
C PHE A 315 -14.35 -15.92 -23.29
N ALA A 316 -13.51 -16.96 -23.36
CA ALA A 316 -13.72 -18.21 -22.62
C ALA A 316 -13.62 -18.04 -21.10
N ASP A 317 -12.76 -17.12 -20.64
CA ASP A 317 -12.61 -16.76 -19.24
C ASP A 317 -12.09 -15.32 -19.12
N LEU A 318 -12.21 -14.74 -17.93
CA LEU A 318 -11.56 -13.50 -17.55
C LEU A 318 -10.51 -13.84 -16.49
N VAL A 319 -9.25 -13.51 -16.73
CA VAL A 319 -8.15 -13.73 -15.77
C VAL A 319 -7.58 -12.38 -15.35
N TRP A 320 -7.17 -12.26 -14.10
CA TRP A 320 -6.47 -11.07 -13.64
C TRP A 320 -5.45 -11.38 -12.57
N GLY A 321 -4.41 -10.55 -12.50
CA GLY A 321 -3.32 -10.71 -11.57
C GLY A 321 -2.70 -9.39 -11.16
N HIS A 322 -2.00 -9.46 -10.04
CA HIS A 322 -1.42 -8.32 -9.35
C HIS A 322 -0.06 -8.70 -8.77
N ALA A 323 0.97 -7.91 -9.04
CA ALA A 323 2.30 -8.05 -8.49
C ALA A 323 2.60 -6.82 -7.64
N THR A 324 2.63 -6.99 -6.32
CA THR A 324 2.94 -5.91 -5.37
C THR A 324 4.42 -5.60 -5.44
N TRP A 325 4.75 -4.31 -5.55
CA TRP A 325 6.13 -3.86 -5.41
C TRP A 325 6.29 -3.10 -4.10
N ASP A 326 7.24 -3.52 -3.30
CA ASP A 326 7.52 -2.95 -2.00
C ASP A 326 8.96 -3.29 -1.57
N THR A 327 9.41 -2.69 -0.47
CA THR A 327 10.64 -3.08 0.20
C THR A 327 10.63 -4.56 0.54
N TYR A 328 11.79 -5.20 0.39
CA TYR A 328 11.97 -6.61 0.73
C TYR A 328 11.77 -6.85 2.24
N SER A 329 11.86 -5.82 3.08
CA SER A 329 11.50 -5.89 4.50
C SER A 329 10.03 -6.24 4.77
N SER A 330 9.13 -6.03 3.80
CA SER A 330 7.69 -6.30 3.92
C SER A 330 7.29 -7.76 3.63
N MET A 331 8.24 -8.65 3.33
CA MET A 331 7.97 -10.03 2.90
C MET A 331 7.54 -11.02 4.00
N ASN A 332 7.08 -10.54 5.16
CA ASN A 332 6.34 -11.37 6.11
C ASN A 332 4.88 -11.42 5.68
N ARG A 333 4.46 -12.49 5.00
CA ARG A 333 3.17 -12.53 4.30
C ARG A 333 2.16 -13.44 4.98
N ILE A 334 0.91 -12.97 5.09
CA ILE A 334 -0.24 -13.76 5.53
C ILE A 334 -1.36 -13.63 4.51
N TYR A 335 -1.82 -14.75 3.94
CA TYR A 335 -3.06 -14.78 3.17
C TYR A 335 -4.26 -14.90 4.12
N LYS A 336 -5.20 -13.96 4.06
CA LYS A 336 -6.29 -13.81 5.04
C LYS A 336 -7.66 -14.06 4.44
N HIS A 337 -8.49 -14.77 5.20
CA HIS A 337 -9.87 -15.10 4.87
C HIS A 337 -10.77 -14.69 6.03
N TYR A 338 -11.65 -13.72 5.81
CA TYR A 338 -12.54 -13.17 6.82
C TYR A 338 -14.00 -13.46 6.46
N GLU A 339 -14.78 -13.91 7.44
CA GLU A 339 -16.24 -13.89 7.40
C GLU A 339 -16.75 -12.95 8.50
N VAL A 340 -17.25 -11.78 8.08
CA VAL A 340 -17.57 -10.63 8.95
C VAL A 340 -19.01 -10.14 8.75
N PRO A 341 -19.64 -9.52 9.75
CA PRO A 341 -20.98 -8.99 9.61
C PRO A 341 -21.00 -7.75 8.70
N VAL A 342 -22.08 -7.61 7.93
CA VAL A 342 -22.35 -6.44 7.09
C VAL A 342 -23.39 -5.58 7.80
N PRO A 343 -23.11 -4.28 8.03
CA PRO A 343 -24.12 -3.35 8.54
C PRO A 343 -25.39 -3.37 7.67
N PRO A 344 -26.59 -3.48 8.28
CA PRO A 344 -27.83 -3.62 7.54
C PRO A 344 -28.13 -2.35 6.72
N ALA A 345 -28.78 -2.51 5.57
CA ALA A 345 -29.20 -1.38 4.74
C ALA A 345 -30.35 -0.58 5.35
N THR A 346 -31.17 -1.22 6.19
CA THR A 346 -32.33 -0.61 6.85
C THR A 346 -32.37 -1.02 8.33
N SER A 347 -32.95 -0.16 9.17
CA SER A 347 -33.23 -0.47 10.58
C SER A 347 -34.07 -1.76 10.70
N GLY A 348 -33.54 -2.76 11.41
CA GLY A 348 -34.16 -4.10 11.52
C GLY A 348 -33.80 -5.09 10.42
N GLY A 349 -32.79 -4.80 9.59
CA GLY A 349 -32.25 -5.75 8.61
C GLY A 349 -31.62 -6.99 9.25
N GLY A 350 -31.56 -8.09 8.49
CA GLY A 350 -31.03 -9.38 8.96
C GLY A 350 -29.51 -9.41 9.19
N ASP A 351 -28.99 -10.59 9.55
CA ASP A 351 -27.56 -10.82 9.82
C ASP A 351 -26.77 -11.11 8.54
N ALA A 352 -26.75 -10.16 7.60
CA ALA A 352 -25.96 -10.29 6.39
C ALA A 352 -24.46 -10.41 6.73
N ARG A 353 -23.75 -11.29 6.01
CA ARG A 353 -22.32 -11.51 6.18
C ARG A 353 -21.58 -11.35 4.86
N ARG A 354 -20.29 -11.04 4.96
CA ARG A 354 -19.37 -10.88 3.84
C ARG A 354 -18.18 -11.79 4.04
N LYS A 355 -17.90 -12.62 3.05
CA LYS A 355 -16.64 -13.34 2.92
C LYS A 355 -15.66 -12.52 2.09
N ILE A 356 -14.45 -12.34 2.63
CA ILE A 356 -13.35 -11.60 2.00
C ILE A 356 -12.11 -12.47 2.05
N SER A 357 -11.43 -12.64 0.92
CA SER A 357 -10.12 -13.27 0.81
C SER A 357 -9.12 -12.26 0.28
N MET A 358 -7.94 -12.14 0.89
CA MET A 358 -6.95 -11.12 0.53
C MET A 358 -5.52 -11.58 0.83
N SER A 359 -4.54 -11.14 0.05
CA SER A 359 -3.15 -11.15 0.50
C SER A 359 -2.94 -10.02 1.51
N SER A 360 -2.09 -10.21 2.51
CA SER A 360 -1.88 -9.26 3.61
C SER A 360 -0.56 -9.60 4.32
N SER A 361 -0.34 -8.96 5.47
CA SER A 361 0.83 -9.12 6.33
C SER A 361 0.40 -9.16 7.82
N PRO A 362 1.26 -9.61 8.74
CA PRO A 362 0.93 -9.67 10.16
C PRO A 362 0.49 -8.31 10.72
N GLY A 363 -0.67 -8.25 11.38
CA GLY A 363 -1.18 -7.04 12.03
C GLY A 363 -1.92 -6.06 11.11
N TYR A 364 -1.82 -6.21 9.79
CA TYR A 364 -2.63 -5.47 8.82
C TYR A 364 -4.06 -6.02 8.80
N LEU A 365 -5.07 -5.20 9.07
CA LEU A 365 -6.48 -5.59 8.97
C LEU A 365 -7.05 -5.42 7.55
N SER A 366 -6.23 -4.94 6.62
CA SER A 366 -6.44 -4.77 5.19
C SER A 366 -5.34 -5.51 4.40
N SER A 367 -5.37 -5.40 3.07
CA SER A 367 -4.38 -6.03 2.19
C SER A 367 -3.08 -5.23 2.13
N VAL A 368 -3.14 -3.92 1.82
CA VAL A 368 -2.00 -3.02 1.55
C VAL A 368 -1.23 -3.40 0.28
N ASP A 369 -1.52 -4.54 -0.34
CA ASP A 369 -0.94 -4.89 -1.63
C ASP A 369 -1.38 -3.96 -2.77
N ASP A 370 -2.66 -3.77 -3.08
CA ASP A 370 -3.89 -4.39 -2.53
C ASP A 370 -4.48 -5.50 -3.45
N TRP A 371 -5.02 -6.56 -2.84
CA TRP A 371 -5.70 -7.65 -3.54
C TRP A 371 -6.83 -8.23 -2.68
N TYR A 372 -8.06 -8.20 -3.18
CA TYR A 372 -9.24 -8.74 -2.52
C TYR A 372 -10.15 -9.53 -3.48
N MET A 373 -10.81 -10.54 -2.93
CA MET A 373 -11.96 -11.21 -3.52
C MET A 373 -13.09 -11.25 -2.50
N THR A 374 -14.31 -10.92 -2.91
CA THR A 374 -15.49 -10.95 -2.03
C THR A 374 -16.60 -11.84 -2.56
N ASP A 375 -17.41 -12.41 -1.66
CA ASP A 375 -18.61 -13.18 -2.05
C ASP A 375 -19.75 -12.34 -2.64
N ALA A 376 -19.61 -11.01 -2.72
CA ALA A 376 -20.43 -10.16 -3.59
C ALA A 376 -20.14 -10.40 -5.08
N GLY A 377 -19.12 -11.21 -5.39
CA GLY A 377 -18.63 -11.43 -6.74
C GLY A 377 -17.66 -10.35 -7.22
N LEU A 378 -17.01 -9.64 -6.29
CA LEU A 378 -16.06 -8.56 -6.62
C LEU A 378 -14.62 -9.01 -6.47
N GLY A 379 -13.82 -8.83 -7.52
CA GLY A 379 -12.36 -8.80 -7.46
C GLY A 379 -11.89 -7.36 -7.37
N VAL A 380 -11.01 -7.04 -6.43
CA VAL A 380 -10.55 -5.66 -6.18
C VAL A 380 -9.03 -5.65 -6.05
N MET A 381 -8.38 -4.74 -6.76
CA MET A 381 -6.94 -4.50 -6.67
C MET A 381 -6.64 -3.04 -7.01
N GLU A 382 -5.48 -2.53 -6.61
CA GLU A 382 -5.02 -1.21 -7.05
C GLU A 382 -3.58 -1.22 -7.57
N THR A 383 -3.15 -0.10 -8.15
CA THR A 383 -1.72 0.24 -8.16
C THR A 383 -1.55 1.72 -7.78
N THR A 384 -0.66 1.99 -6.83
CA THR A 384 -0.43 3.34 -6.31
C THR A 384 0.16 4.27 -7.34
N HIS A 385 -0.43 5.43 -7.54
CA HIS A 385 0.16 6.47 -8.35
C HIS A 385 0.70 7.61 -7.47
N GLY A 386 1.70 8.34 -7.95
CA GLY A 386 2.27 9.43 -7.16
C GLY A 386 1.38 10.68 -7.17
N VAL A 387 1.60 11.59 -6.21
CA VAL A 387 1.10 12.97 -6.26
C VAL A 387 2.29 13.91 -6.30
N PHE A 388 2.44 14.60 -7.42
CA PHE A 388 3.57 15.50 -7.70
C PHE A 388 3.18 16.98 -7.74
N ASP A 389 1.89 17.29 -7.53
CA ASP A 389 1.43 18.64 -7.24
C ASP A 389 1.31 18.85 -5.72
N ASP A 390 2.31 19.54 -5.17
CA ASP A 390 2.40 19.82 -3.74
C ASP A 390 1.20 20.61 -3.20
N ALA A 391 0.49 21.38 -4.04
CA ALA A 391 -0.67 22.16 -3.60
C ALA A 391 -1.83 21.27 -3.12
N LEU A 392 -1.92 20.03 -3.65
CA LEU A 392 -2.96 19.08 -3.28
C LEU A 392 -2.83 18.61 -1.83
N TYR A 393 -1.62 18.55 -1.28
CA TYR A 393 -1.38 18.11 0.09
C TYR A 393 -2.01 19.02 1.17
N THR A 394 -2.51 20.20 0.79
CA THR A 394 -3.34 21.05 1.68
C THR A 394 -4.68 20.40 2.06
N PHE A 395 -5.19 19.48 1.24
CA PHE A 395 -6.44 18.75 1.51
C PHE A 395 -6.27 17.55 2.46
N VAL A 396 -5.04 17.16 2.79
CA VAL A 396 -4.78 16.04 3.71
C VAL A 396 -4.93 16.52 5.15
N THR A 397 -6.04 16.19 5.81
CA THR A 397 -6.33 16.61 7.19
C THR A 397 -6.67 15.42 8.10
N PRO A 398 -6.51 15.56 9.43
CA PRO A 398 -6.94 14.53 10.37
C PRO A 398 -8.45 14.26 10.33
N GLN A 399 -9.29 15.21 9.87
CA GLN A 399 -10.74 15.01 9.76
C GLN A 399 -11.12 14.30 8.45
N SER A 400 -10.56 13.11 8.23
CA SER A 400 -10.79 12.24 7.07
C SER A 400 -10.73 10.77 7.48
N VAL A 401 -11.03 9.84 6.56
CA VAL A 401 -10.87 8.41 6.81
C VAL A 401 -9.70 7.90 5.97
N LEU A 402 -8.69 7.30 6.60
CA LEU A 402 -7.51 6.77 5.91
C LEU A 402 -7.87 5.66 4.91
N CYS A 403 -7.03 5.46 3.89
CA CYS A 403 -7.31 4.56 2.77
C CYS A 403 -7.63 3.14 3.22
N TRP A 404 -6.85 2.59 4.15
CA TRP A 404 -7.03 1.22 4.64
C TRP A 404 -8.41 0.96 5.28
N LEU A 405 -9.00 1.96 5.95
CA LEU A 405 -10.36 1.87 6.48
C LEU A 405 -11.40 2.00 5.36
N ARG A 406 -11.19 2.90 4.40
CA ARG A 406 -12.11 3.13 3.28
C ARG A 406 -12.18 1.91 2.35
N SER A 407 -11.04 1.31 2.02
CA SER A 407 -10.98 0.09 1.21
C SER A 407 -11.66 -1.08 1.91
N LYS A 408 -11.38 -1.28 3.21
CA LYS A 408 -12.05 -2.32 4.01
C LYS A 408 -13.56 -2.10 4.11
N ALA A 409 -14.02 -0.86 4.33
CA ALA A 409 -15.45 -0.54 4.35
C ALA A 409 -16.12 -0.79 3.00
N ALA A 410 -15.46 -0.43 1.89
CA ALA A 410 -15.94 -0.69 0.54
C ALA A 410 -16.01 -2.19 0.20
N ASN A 411 -15.02 -2.98 0.65
CA ASN A 411 -15.04 -4.44 0.49
C ASN A 411 -16.13 -5.13 1.31
N VAL A 412 -16.55 -4.55 2.44
CA VAL A 412 -17.68 -5.05 3.24
C VAL A 412 -19.02 -4.67 2.62
N LEU A 413 -19.19 -3.40 2.27
CA LEU A 413 -20.48 -2.82 1.88
C LEU A 413 -20.80 -2.90 0.39
N GLY A 414 -19.79 -2.99 -0.48
CA GLY A 414 -19.96 -2.99 -1.93
C GLY A 414 -20.65 -4.27 -2.43
N GLU A 415 -21.61 -4.09 -3.34
CA GLU A 415 -22.31 -5.20 -4.02
C GLU A 415 -22.05 -5.21 -5.53
N ASP A 416 -21.59 -4.09 -6.07
CA ASP A 416 -21.16 -3.90 -7.46
C ASP A 416 -20.00 -2.88 -7.50
N GLY A 417 -19.40 -2.68 -8.67
CA GLY A 417 -18.26 -1.77 -8.82
C GLY A 417 -18.55 -0.31 -8.47
N MET A 418 -19.75 0.18 -8.78
CA MET A 418 -20.12 1.59 -8.56
C MET A 418 -20.45 1.87 -7.09
N SER A 419 -21.12 0.94 -6.40
CA SER A 419 -21.39 1.01 -4.96
C SER A 419 -20.11 0.86 -4.13
N TRP A 420 -19.17 0.02 -4.57
CA TRP A 420 -17.83 -0.04 -3.99
C TRP A 420 -17.14 1.32 -4.12
N ALA A 421 -17.09 1.89 -5.32
CA ALA A 421 -16.46 3.19 -5.59
C ALA A 421 -17.12 4.34 -4.80
N ALA A 422 -18.45 4.36 -4.72
CA ALA A 422 -19.20 5.35 -3.94
C ALA A 422 -18.91 5.23 -2.43
N THR A 423 -18.72 4.02 -1.91
CA THR A 423 -18.36 3.78 -0.51
C THR A 423 -16.92 4.23 -0.24
N PHE A 424 -15.97 3.83 -1.08
CA PHE A 424 -14.56 4.20 -0.96
C PHE A 424 -14.33 5.72 -1.03
N SER A 425 -15.16 6.42 -1.81
CA SER A 425 -15.02 7.87 -2.04
C SER A 425 -15.41 8.74 -0.84
N LYS A 426 -16.13 8.19 0.14
CA LYS A 426 -16.58 8.94 1.33
C LYS A 426 -15.37 9.31 2.20
N PHE A 427 -15.34 10.58 2.63
CA PHE A 427 -14.33 11.12 3.54
C PHE A 427 -12.88 10.87 3.07
N ASN A 428 -12.63 10.97 1.75
CA ASN A 428 -11.33 10.81 1.13
C ASN A 428 -10.22 11.56 1.90
N SER A 429 -9.17 10.83 2.30
CA SER A 429 -8.02 11.34 3.03
C SER A 429 -6.97 12.01 2.14
N GLY A 430 -6.95 11.69 0.84
CA GLY A 430 -5.84 12.10 -0.04
C GLY A 430 -4.52 11.40 0.28
N THR A 431 -4.58 10.23 0.92
CA THR A 431 -3.42 9.42 1.30
C THR A 431 -3.59 8.04 0.71
N TYR A 432 -2.48 7.43 0.31
CA TYR A 432 -2.43 6.21 -0.48
C TYR A 432 -3.27 6.37 -1.75
N ASN A 433 -2.72 7.15 -2.67
CA ASN A 433 -3.43 7.65 -3.84
C ASN A 433 -3.28 6.67 -5.01
N ASP A 434 -4.31 5.87 -5.26
CA ASP A 434 -4.20 4.73 -6.18
C ASP A 434 -5.20 4.79 -7.34
N GLN A 435 -4.90 3.97 -8.36
CA GLN A 435 -5.89 3.51 -9.33
C GLN A 435 -6.48 2.18 -8.86
N TRP A 436 -7.70 2.22 -8.36
CA TRP A 436 -8.49 1.05 -7.96
C TRP A 436 -9.23 0.45 -9.16
N MET A 437 -9.18 -0.87 -9.28
CA MET A 437 -9.87 -1.67 -10.30
C MET A 437 -10.83 -2.63 -9.61
N VAL A 438 -12.14 -2.44 -9.84
CA VAL A 438 -13.20 -3.28 -9.27
C VAL A 438 -13.87 -4.09 -10.37
N ILE A 439 -13.56 -5.37 -10.39
CA ILE A 439 -14.11 -6.35 -11.33
C ILE A 439 -15.39 -6.91 -10.73
N ASP A 440 -16.52 -6.69 -11.41
CA ASP A 440 -17.78 -7.34 -11.07
C ASP A 440 -17.96 -8.60 -11.93
N THR A 441 -17.68 -9.75 -11.32
CA THR A 441 -17.75 -11.05 -12.02
C THR A 441 -19.18 -11.41 -12.45
N LYS A 442 -20.21 -10.80 -11.86
CA LYS A 442 -21.62 -11.00 -12.26
C LYS A 442 -21.90 -10.40 -13.63
N HIS A 443 -21.07 -9.46 -14.09
CA HIS A 443 -21.21 -8.73 -15.34
C HIS A 443 -20.26 -9.23 -16.45
N PHE A 444 -19.45 -10.26 -16.20
CA PHE A 444 -18.72 -10.97 -17.25
C PHE A 444 -19.51 -12.20 -17.70
N VAL A 445 -19.73 -12.31 -19.01
CA VAL A 445 -20.45 -13.43 -19.62
C VAL A 445 -19.49 -14.20 -20.52
N PRO A 446 -19.15 -15.46 -20.19
CA PRO A 446 -18.31 -16.28 -21.05
C PRO A 446 -18.87 -16.38 -22.47
N GLY A 447 -18.01 -16.20 -23.47
CA GLY A 447 -18.37 -16.13 -24.89
C GLY A 447 -18.87 -14.77 -25.39
N GLU A 448 -19.18 -13.82 -24.50
CA GLU A 448 -19.66 -12.47 -24.86
C GLU A 448 -18.72 -11.34 -24.37
N GLY A 449 -18.13 -11.49 -23.17
CA GLY A 449 -17.30 -10.48 -22.52
C GLY A 449 -18.03 -9.68 -21.42
N PHE A 450 -17.52 -8.50 -21.09
CA PHE A 450 -18.14 -7.66 -20.08
C PHE A 450 -19.42 -6.98 -20.60
N ARG A 451 -20.46 -6.97 -19.77
CA ARG A 451 -21.52 -5.98 -19.86
C ARG A 451 -21.08 -4.70 -19.17
N ARG A 452 -21.81 -3.60 -19.39
CA ARG A 452 -21.59 -2.34 -18.63
C ARG A 452 -21.60 -2.61 -17.13
N ASN A 453 -20.80 -1.84 -16.41
CA ASN A 453 -20.51 -1.95 -14.97
C ASN A 453 -19.78 -3.25 -14.56
N GLY A 454 -19.15 -3.97 -15.51
CA GLY A 454 -18.33 -5.14 -15.21
C GLY A 454 -16.90 -4.83 -14.76
N LEU A 455 -16.37 -3.66 -15.11
CA LEU A 455 -15.13 -3.12 -14.58
C LEU A 455 -15.27 -1.63 -14.29
N THR A 456 -15.27 -1.29 -13.00
CA THR A 456 -15.21 0.09 -12.53
C THR A 456 -13.77 0.43 -12.17
N VAL A 457 -13.29 1.58 -12.66
CA VAL A 457 -11.97 2.12 -12.29
C VAL A 457 -12.17 3.44 -11.54
N LEU A 458 -11.46 3.57 -10.42
CA LEU A 458 -11.44 4.75 -9.57
C LEU A 458 -9.99 5.24 -9.43
N GLU A 459 -9.75 6.54 -9.57
CA GLU A 459 -8.46 7.17 -9.25
C GLU A 459 -8.63 8.26 -8.20
N GLN A 460 -7.81 8.22 -7.16
CA GLN A 460 -7.89 9.12 -6.01
C GLN A 460 -6.74 10.14 -6.00
N LEU A 461 -7.06 11.38 -5.65
CA LEU A 461 -6.09 12.41 -5.25
C LEU A 461 -6.58 13.09 -3.97
N PRO A 462 -5.72 13.86 -3.27
CA PRO A 462 -6.20 14.76 -2.22
C PRO A 462 -7.28 15.72 -2.76
N GLY A 463 -8.47 15.65 -2.17
CA GLY A 463 -9.62 16.49 -2.53
C GLY A 463 -10.31 16.15 -3.85
N PHE A 464 -9.95 15.07 -4.54
CA PHE A 464 -10.52 14.72 -5.85
C PHE A 464 -10.55 13.21 -6.10
N ILE A 465 -11.66 12.70 -6.65
CA ILE A 465 -11.78 11.31 -7.09
C ILE A 465 -12.43 11.29 -8.47
N HIS A 466 -11.90 10.49 -9.38
CA HIS A 466 -12.51 10.16 -10.67
C HIS A 466 -12.99 8.70 -10.65
N VAL A 467 -14.21 8.43 -11.11
CA VAL A 467 -14.76 7.07 -11.25
C VAL A 467 -15.38 6.90 -12.63
N GLU A 468 -15.05 5.81 -13.32
CA GLU A 468 -15.64 5.46 -14.63
C GLU A 468 -15.86 3.95 -14.78
N ASP A 469 -16.91 3.56 -15.51
CA ASP A 469 -17.08 2.21 -16.04
C ASP A 469 -16.25 2.06 -17.33
N VAL A 470 -15.23 1.21 -17.27
CA VAL A 470 -14.30 0.96 -18.40
C VAL A 470 -14.51 -0.42 -19.04
N SER A 471 -15.63 -1.10 -18.76
CA SER A 471 -15.96 -2.43 -19.29
C SER A 471 -15.79 -2.53 -20.81
N LEU A 472 -16.31 -1.53 -21.54
CA LEU A 472 -16.25 -1.51 -23.00
C LEU A 472 -14.85 -1.23 -23.54
N VAL A 473 -14.01 -0.54 -22.76
CA VAL A 473 -12.59 -0.35 -23.11
C VAL A 473 -11.87 -1.70 -23.10
N VAL A 474 -12.11 -2.51 -22.06
CA VAL A 474 -11.48 -3.84 -21.94
C VAL A 474 -12.01 -4.82 -22.98
N ASN A 475 -13.30 -4.79 -23.30
CA ASN A 475 -13.84 -5.60 -24.40
C ASN A 475 -13.17 -5.27 -25.74
N ALA A 476 -12.97 -3.99 -26.04
CA ALA A 476 -12.36 -3.56 -27.31
C ALA A 476 -10.86 -3.84 -27.38
N ARG A 477 -10.14 -3.64 -26.27
CA ARG A 477 -8.68 -3.81 -26.19
C ARG A 477 -8.24 -5.25 -25.91
N GLY A 478 -9.12 -6.04 -25.30
CA GLY A 478 -8.85 -7.38 -24.78
C GLY A 478 -8.18 -7.41 -23.40
N TYR A 479 -7.70 -6.28 -22.88
CA TYR A 479 -7.07 -6.20 -21.55
C TYR A 479 -7.13 -4.80 -20.93
N TRP A 480 -6.95 -4.72 -19.62
CA TRP A 480 -6.63 -3.52 -18.84
C TRP A 480 -5.30 -3.73 -18.13
N GLY A 481 -4.35 -2.79 -18.28
CA GLY A 481 -3.08 -2.83 -17.56
C GLY A 481 -2.95 -1.62 -16.64
N SER A 482 -2.45 -1.83 -15.42
CA SER A 482 -2.19 -0.78 -14.43
C SER A 482 -0.73 -0.86 -13.96
N TYR A 483 -0.09 0.29 -13.83
CA TYR A 483 1.37 0.42 -13.67
C TYR A 483 1.76 1.80 -13.14
N ASN A 484 0.96 2.31 -12.20
CA ASN A 484 1.26 3.49 -11.38
C ASN A 484 1.40 4.84 -12.10
N VAL A 485 0.86 4.94 -13.31
CA VAL A 485 0.65 6.20 -14.02
C VAL A 485 -0.86 6.37 -14.14
N PRO A 486 -1.44 7.52 -13.79
CA PRO A 486 -2.88 7.72 -13.90
C PRO A 486 -3.36 7.55 -15.34
N TYR A 487 -4.49 6.87 -15.50
CA TYR A 487 -5.18 6.65 -16.77
C TYR A 487 -6.06 7.85 -17.12
N PHE A 488 -6.82 8.40 -16.17
CA PHE A 488 -7.76 9.47 -16.48
C PHE A 488 -7.00 10.78 -16.70
N PRO A 489 -7.20 11.49 -17.83
CA PRO A 489 -6.52 12.75 -18.10
C PRO A 489 -6.69 13.78 -16.97
N SER A 490 -7.86 13.83 -16.34
CA SER A 490 -8.11 14.72 -15.21
C SER A 490 -7.22 14.44 -14.00
N VAL A 491 -6.90 13.17 -13.74
CA VAL A 491 -6.02 12.78 -12.61
C VAL A 491 -4.57 12.97 -13.03
N TYR A 492 -4.20 12.55 -14.24
CA TYR A 492 -2.86 12.73 -14.81
C TYR A 492 -2.39 14.20 -14.80
N ASP A 493 -3.28 15.13 -15.15
CA ASP A 493 -2.96 16.55 -15.16
C ASP A 493 -2.89 17.13 -13.74
N ARG A 494 -3.89 16.84 -12.89
CA ARG A 494 -3.98 17.38 -11.52
C ARG A 494 -2.88 16.86 -10.60
N SER A 495 -2.49 15.59 -10.76
CA SER A 495 -1.44 14.96 -9.97
C SER A 495 -0.03 15.47 -10.31
N GLY A 496 0.13 16.33 -11.33
CA GLY A 496 1.44 16.84 -11.75
C GLY A 496 2.23 15.91 -12.68
N PHE A 497 1.68 14.74 -13.07
CA PHE A 497 2.35 13.85 -14.03
C PHE A 497 2.57 14.53 -15.38
N HIS A 498 1.58 15.28 -15.91
CA HIS A 498 1.74 16.00 -17.17
C HIS A 498 2.86 17.04 -17.09
N ALA A 499 2.89 17.83 -16.00
CA ALA A 499 3.93 18.84 -15.79
C ALA A 499 5.31 18.20 -15.74
N ALA A 500 5.45 17.06 -15.05
CA ALA A 500 6.71 16.38 -14.91
C ALA A 500 7.15 15.65 -16.20
N TYR A 501 6.22 15.13 -16.99
CA TYR A 501 6.48 14.66 -18.35
C TYR A 501 7.12 15.77 -19.19
N ILE A 502 6.56 16.99 -19.18
CA ILE A 502 7.14 18.13 -19.92
C ILE A 502 8.51 18.52 -19.34
N ALA A 503 8.65 18.62 -18.02
CA ALA A 503 9.87 19.05 -17.35
C ALA A 503 11.05 18.09 -17.58
N THR A 504 10.78 16.79 -17.78
CA THR A 504 11.79 15.76 -18.03
C THR A 504 12.05 15.52 -19.52
N ASN A 505 11.86 16.56 -20.34
CA ASN A 505 11.99 16.49 -21.80
C ASN A 505 11.19 15.31 -22.40
N ARG A 506 9.97 15.11 -21.91
CA ARG A 506 9.04 14.07 -22.38
C ARG A 506 9.56 12.65 -22.16
N SER A 507 10.19 12.38 -21.01
CA SER A 507 10.62 11.04 -20.64
C SER A 507 9.43 10.05 -20.63
N ALA A 508 9.62 8.90 -21.27
CA ALA A 508 8.60 7.87 -21.38
C ALA A 508 8.14 7.31 -20.02
N SER A 509 8.98 7.39 -18.98
CA SER A 509 8.66 6.95 -17.61
C SER A 509 7.44 7.67 -17.00
N TRP A 510 7.09 8.84 -17.52
CA TRP A 510 5.95 9.64 -17.10
C TRP A 510 4.71 9.48 -17.99
N SER A 511 4.83 8.75 -19.09
CA SER A 511 3.77 8.59 -20.07
C SER A 511 2.97 7.33 -19.75
N HIS A 512 1.66 7.48 -19.58
CA HIS A 512 0.76 6.33 -19.38
C HIS A 512 0.87 5.32 -20.53
N ALA A 513 1.02 5.79 -21.78
CA ALA A 513 1.07 4.92 -22.95
C ALA A 513 2.48 4.38 -23.27
N ASN A 514 3.54 4.99 -22.73
CA ASN A 514 4.90 4.71 -23.18
C ASN A 514 5.90 4.32 -22.08
N CYS A 515 5.50 4.29 -20.81
CA CYS A 515 6.37 3.73 -19.78
C CYS A 515 6.66 2.25 -20.05
N THR A 516 7.76 1.72 -19.50
CA THR A 516 8.22 0.36 -19.82
C THR A 516 7.14 -0.70 -19.63
N ARG A 517 6.42 -0.66 -18.50
CA ARG A 517 5.34 -1.62 -18.21
C ARG A 517 4.15 -1.48 -19.17
N ALA A 518 3.80 -0.26 -19.58
CA ALA A 518 2.78 -0.06 -20.61
C ALA A 518 3.17 -0.75 -21.92
N LYS A 519 4.45 -0.62 -22.33
CA LYS A 519 4.98 -1.27 -23.54
C LYS A 519 5.11 -2.78 -23.43
N ILE A 520 5.49 -3.30 -22.27
CA ILE A 520 5.52 -4.75 -22.02
C ILE A 520 4.10 -5.31 -22.10
N PHE A 521 3.12 -4.68 -21.43
CA PHE A 521 1.73 -5.14 -21.51
C PHE A 521 1.12 -4.99 -22.91
N GLU A 522 1.41 -3.91 -23.64
CA GLU A 522 1.01 -3.75 -25.05
C GLU A 522 1.52 -4.92 -25.92
N ARG A 523 2.76 -5.35 -25.71
CA ARG A 523 3.37 -6.46 -26.45
C ARG A 523 2.84 -7.84 -26.01
N ASP A 524 2.70 -8.07 -24.71
CA ASP A 524 2.59 -9.42 -24.14
C ASP A 524 1.21 -9.79 -23.60
N ALA A 525 0.36 -8.83 -23.22
CA ALA A 525 -1.00 -9.14 -22.78
C ALA A 525 -1.80 -9.92 -23.85
N PRO A 526 -1.71 -9.61 -25.17
CA PRO A 526 -2.37 -10.42 -26.20
C PRO A 526 -1.86 -11.87 -26.30
N ARG A 527 -0.67 -12.17 -25.75
CA ARG A 527 -0.07 -13.52 -25.73
C ARG A 527 -0.54 -14.35 -24.54
N VAL A 528 -1.17 -13.73 -23.54
CA VAL A 528 -1.84 -14.44 -22.44
C VAL A 528 -3.07 -15.14 -22.99
N ARG A 529 -2.98 -16.47 -23.11
CA ARG A 529 -4.04 -17.36 -23.63
C ARG A 529 -4.56 -18.34 -22.59
N SER A 530 -3.93 -18.39 -21.42
CA SER A 530 -4.29 -19.26 -20.31
C SER A 530 -4.03 -18.57 -18.97
N PHE A 531 -4.58 -19.13 -17.90
CA PHE A 531 -4.31 -18.70 -16.54
C PHE A 531 -2.82 -18.82 -16.16
N GLU A 532 -2.13 -19.85 -16.67
CA GLU A 532 -0.68 -20.01 -16.45
C GLU A 532 0.16 -18.97 -17.21
N ASP A 533 -0.29 -18.51 -18.39
CA ASP A 533 0.38 -17.40 -19.08
C ASP A 533 0.27 -16.09 -18.30
N LEU A 534 -0.87 -15.87 -17.63
CA LEU A 534 -1.04 -14.71 -16.75
C LEU A 534 -0.04 -14.78 -15.58
N LYS A 535 0.06 -15.93 -14.90
CA LYS A 535 1.02 -16.14 -13.80
C LYS A 535 2.45 -15.83 -14.24
N ARG A 536 2.87 -16.36 -15.39
CA ARG A 536 4.17 -16.04 -16.01
C ARG A 536 4.35 -14.55 -16.29
N LEU A 537 3.33 -13.87 -16.81
CA LEU A 537 3.42 -12.43 -17.10
C LEU A 537 3.50 -11.59 -15.83
N MET A 538 2.79 -11.94 -14.76
CA MET A 538 2.87 -11.23 -13.48
C MET A 538 4.23 -11.41 -12.79
N ARG A 539 4.97 -12.48 -13.11
CA ARG A 539 6.36 -12.70 -12.68
C ARG A 539 7.40 -12.23 -13.68
N TYR A 540 6.99 -11.60 -14.78
CA TYR A 540 7.89 -11.33 -15.90
C TYR A 540 8.93 -10.27 -15.57
N ASN A 541 10.20 -10.70 -15.63
CA ASN A 541 11.37 -9.84 -15.65
C ASN A 541 12.54 -10.53 -16.36
N ASN A 542 12.70 -10.23 -17.64
CA ASN A 542 13.82 -10.71 -18.46
C ASN A 542 14.73 -9.55 -18.90
N TRP A 543 15.04 -8.65 -17.97
CA TRP A 543 15.65 -7.35 -18.25
C TRP A 543 16.96 -7.38 -19.04
N ARG A 544 17.72 -8.49 -18.97
CA ARG A 544 18.98 -8.67 -19.70
C ARG A 544 18.77 -8.84 -21.20
N ALA A 545 17.65 -9.46 -21.59
CA ALA A 545 17.35 -9.77 -22.99
C ALA A 545 16.19 -8.93 -23.55
N ASP A 546 15.32 -8.39 -22.71
CA ASP A 546 14.19 -7.58 -23.13
C ASP A 546 14.62 -6.13 -23.44
N PRO A 547 14.55 -5.68 -24.70
CA PRO A 547 14.93 -4.32 -25.05
C PRO A 547 14.05 -3.25 -24.40
N LEU A 548 12.81 -3.57 -23.99
CA LEU A 548 11.93 -2.61 -23.31
C LEU A 548 12.40 -2.27 -21.90
N SER A 549 13.18 -3.18 -21.28
CA SER A 549 13.76 -2.96 -19.96
C SER A 549 14.94 -2.00 -20.00
N SER A 550 15.47 -1.66 -21.17
CA SER A 550 16.65 -0.78 -21.30
C SER A 550 17.83 -1.20 -20.44
N ALA A 551 18.06 -2.53 -20.31
CA ALA A 551 19.10 -3.12 -19.45
C ALA A 551 19.00 -2.77 -17.94
N HIS A 552 17.80 -2.47 -17.44
CA HIS A 552 17.52 -2.21 -16.02
C HIS A 552 16.60 -3.29 -15.44
N ALA A 553 17.02 -3.92 -14.35
CA ALA A 553 16.27 -4.96 -13.65
C ALA A 553 14.98 -4.41 -12.98
N SER A 554 14.94 -3.12 -12.71
CA SER A 554 13.77 -2.38 -12.22
C SER A 554 12.70 -2.15 -13.30
N HIS A 555 13.06 -2.22 -14.58
CA HIS A 555 12.18 -1.90 -15.70
C HIS A 555 11.46 -3.15 -16.25
N ALA A 556 10.62 -3.77 -15.43
CA ALA A 556 9.87 -4.98 -15.77
C ALA A 556 8.45 -4.96 -15.17
N VAL A 557 7.67 -6.02 -15.36
CA VAL A 557 6.36 -6.18 -14.66
C VAL A 557 6.59 -6.59 -13.21
N ALA A 558 7.56 -7.48 -12.96
CA ALA A 558 8.02 -7.84 -11.63
C ALA A 558 9.45 -7.31 -11.40
N SER A 559 9.61 -6.06 -10.97
CA SER A 559 10.93 -5.42 -10.83
C SER A 559 11.85 -6.14 -9.83
N ARG A 560 13.16 -5.96 -10.05
CA ARG A 560 14.26 -6.49 -9.23
C ARG A 560 15.32 -5.40 -9.01
N TYR A 561 15.04 -4.41 -8.15
CA TYR A 561 16.00 -3.31 -7.92
C TYR A 561 17.30 -3.80 -7.27
N ASP A 562 17.25 -4.93 -6.58
CA ASP A 562 18.40 -5.59 -5.96
C ASP A 562 19.41 -6.13 -6.99
N LEU A 563 19.02 -6.22 -8.26
CA LEU A 563 19.88 -6.64 -9.38
C LEU A 563 20.40 -5.47 -10.22
N GLU A 564 20.10 -4.22 -9.85
CA GLU A 564 20.66 -3.05 -10.52
C GLU A 564 22.16 -2.92 -10.27
N ALA A 565 22.93 -2.71 -11.34
CA ALA A 565 24.37 -2.48 -11.25
C ALA A 565 24.72 -1.04 -10.85
N ASP A 566 23.81 -0.09 -11.13
CA ASP A 566 23.97 1.30 -10.74
C ASP A 566 23.61 1.47 -9.25
N PRO A 567 24.56 1.87 -8.38
CA PRO A 567 24.28 2.10 -6.97
C PRO A 567 23.21 3.17 -6.72
N ALA A 568 22.93 4.06 -7.67
CA ALA A 568 21.88 5.06 -7.56
C ALA A 568 20.46 4.49 -7.80
N LEU A 569 20.37 3.31 -8.43
CA LEU A 569 19.11 2.59 -8.65
C LEU A 569 18.98 1.37 -7.75
N PHE A 570 20.08 0.80 -7.26
CA PHE A 570 20.06 -0.35 -6.36
C PHE A 570 19.22 -0.06 -5.12
N ALA A 571 18.28 -0.96 -4.84
CA ALA A 571 17.49 -0.98 -3.62
C ALA A 571 17.05 -2.42 -3.31
N LEU A 572 16.84 -2.73 -2.04
CA LEU A 572 16.19 -3.98 -1.61
C LEU A 572 14.66 -3.82 -1.74
N ASP A 573 14.23 -3.68 -2.98
CA ASP A 573 12.88 -3.26 -3.38
C ASP A 573 12.52 -3.92 -4.74
N GLY A 574 11.22 -3.96 -5.03
CA GLY A 574 10.66 -4.44 -6.27
C GLY A 574 9.50 -5.39 -6.03
N ALA A 575 9.20 -6.24 -7.01
CA ALA A 575 8.06 -7.15 -6.87
C ALA A 575 8.29 -8.18 -5.76
N ILE A 576 7.48 -8.14 -4.70
CA ILE A 576 7.59 -9.03 -3.54
C ILE A 576 6.61 -10.21 -3.59
N ASP A 577 5.72 -10.24 -4.58
CA ASP A 577 4.81 -11.35 -4.83
C ASP A 577 4.25 -11.34 -6.26
N ALA A 578 3.36 -12.30 -6.52
CA ALA A 578 2.28 -12.14 -7.48
C ALA A 578 1.06 -12.95 -7.06
N LYS A 579 -0.13 -12.39 -7.27
CA LYS A 579 -1.44 -13.05 -7.10
C LYS A 579 -2.15 -13.13 -8.45
N ALA A 580 -2.91 -14.20 -8.67
CA ALA A 580 -3.70 -14.39 -9.88
C ALA A 580 -5.00 -15.15 -9.58
N THR A 581 -6.09 -14.75 -10.22
CA THR A 581 -7.33 -15.53 -10.24
C THR A 581 -8.06 -15.37 -11.58
N SER A 582 -9.24 -15.97 -11.68
CA SER A 582 -10.10 -15.90 -12.85
C SER A 582 -11.57 -15.85 -12.45
N TRP A 583 -12.42 -15.49 -13.41
CA TRP A 583 -13.86 -15.50 -13.25
C TRP A 583 -14.34 -16.89 -12.84
N SER A 584 -13.83 -17.94 -13.49
CA SER A 584 -14.17 -19.34 -13.18
C SER A 584 -13.77 -19.77 -11.76
N ARG A 585 -12.68 -19.22 -11.21
CA ARG A 585 -12.19 -19.49 -9.84
C ARG A 585 -12.91 -18.67 -8.76
N MET A 586 -13.61 -17.60 -9.14
CA MET A 586 -14.49 -16.86 -8.24
C MET A 586 -15.92 -17.41 -8.20
N GLN A 587 -16.35 -18.16 -9.22
CA GLN A 587 -17.72 -18.66 -9.30
C GLN A 587 -18.08 -19.57 -8.11
N ARG A 588 -19.38 -19.56 -7.77
CA ARG A 588 -19.97 -20.40 -6.70
C ARG A 588 -19.32 -20.17 -5.32
N GLY A 589 -18.79 -18.97 -5.06
CA GLY A 589 -18.24 -18.59 -3.76
C GLY A 589 -16.91 -19.24 -3.41
N ARG A 590 -16.17 -19.75 -4.40
CA ARG A 590 -14.86 -20.40 -4.19
C ARG A 590 -13.80 -19.44 -3.66
N LEU A 591 -13.81 -18.19 -4.15
CA LEU A 591 -12.85 -17.12 -3.78
C LEU A 591 -11.41 -17.64 -3.76
N GLU A 592 -11.02 -18.35 -4.83
CA GLU A 592 -9.71 -18.97 -4.96
C GLU A 592 -8.76 -18.09 -5.77
N SER A 593 -7.50 -18.00 -5.36
CA SER A 593 -6.43 -17.37 -6.13
C SER A 593 -5.14 -18.18 -6.00
N ASP A 594 -4.28 -18.15 -7.00
CA ASP A 594 -2.89 -18.58 -6.81
C ASP A 594 -2.04 -17.38 -6.37
N ALA A 595 -1.20 -17.57 -5.36
CA ALA A 595 -0.27 -16.57 -4.87
C ALA A 595 1.14 -17.14 -4.73
N VAL A 596 2.16 -16.37 -5.11
CA VAL A 596 3.58 -16.69 -4.89
C VAL A 596 4.23 -15.53 -4.15
N SER A 597 5.05 -15.83 -3.16
CA SER A 597 5.76 -14.83 -2.34
C SER A 597 7.23 -14.73 -2.76
N GLY A 598 7.81 -13.55 -2.62
CA GLY A 598 9.20 -13.23 -2.88
C GLY A 598 9.50 -12.74 -4.30
N PRO A 599 10.70 -12.22 -4.55
CA PRO A 599 11.08 -11.67 -5.85
C PRO A 599 11.10 -12.69 -6.98
N THR A 600 10.86 -12.25 -8.22
CA THR A 600 10.86 -13.15 -9.38
C THR A 600 12.23 -13.75 -9.64
N HIS A 601 12.25 -15.07 -9.82
CA HIS A 601 13.42 -15.86 -10.20
C HIS A 601 13.21 -16.63 -11.52
N ASP A 602 12.14 -16.35 -12.27
CA ASP A 602 11.82 -17.02 -13.54
C ASP A 602 12.97 -16.90 -14.57
N HIS A 603 13.63 -15.73 -14.60
CA HIS A 603 14.77 -15.43 -15.47
C HIS A 603 15.94 -14.79 -14.69
N ASN A 604 15.88 -14.84 -13.36
CA ASN A 604 16.79 -14.14 -12.45
C ASN A 604 17.24 -15.08 -11.34
N PRO A 605 18.38 -14.82 -10.69
CA PRO A 605 18.76 -15.58 -9.51
C PRO A 605 17.70 -15.44 -8.40
N VAL A 606 17.52 -16.53 -7.65
CA VAL A 606 16.74 -16.55 -6.42
C VAL A 606 17.29 -15.51 -5.46
N PHE A 607 16.41 -14.72 -4.85
CA PHE A 607 16.79 -13.76 -3.81
C PHE A 607 17.05 -14.51 -2.50
N GLU A 608 18.16 -14.17 -1.85
CA GLU A 608 18.60 -14.75 -0.59
C GLU A 608 19.18 -13.66 0.29
N TRP A 609 18.71 -13.59 1.53
CA TRP A 609 19.28 -12.72 2.55
C TRP A 609 20.70 -13.20 2.87
N THR A 610 21.68 -12.36 2.59
CA THR A 610 23.07 -12.56 3.00
C THR A 610 23.41 -11.57 4.11
N ASP A 611 24.48 -11.81 4.89
CA ASP A 611 24.93 -10.87 5.93
C ASP A 611 25.10 -9.44 5.38
N ALA A 612 25.61 -9.30 4.15
CA ALA A 612 25.80 -8.01 3.50
C ALA A 612 24.46 -7.30 3.22
N LEU A 613 23.45 -8.04 2.72
CA LEU A 613 22.12 -7.47 2.46
C LEU A 613 21.33 -7.26 3.76
N GLY A 614 21.48 -8.15 4.74
CA GLY A 614 20.85 -8.04 6.06
C GLY A 614 21.35 -6.83 6.86
N ALA A 615 22.58 -6.37 6.61
CA ALA A 615 23.06 -5.10 7.14
C ALA A 615 22.39 -3.87 6.50
N LEU A 616 21.79 -4.03 5.32
CA LEU A 616 21.13 -2.96 4.57
C LEU A 616 19.63 -2.85 4.87
N ALA A 617 18.96 -3.88 5.37
CA ALA A 617 17.52 -3.82 5.66
C ALA A 617 17.09 -4.82 6.75
N PRO A 618 16.10 -4.46 7.59
CA PRO A 618 15.52 -5.38 8.56
C PRO A 618 14.70 -6.47 7.85
N HIS A 619 14.73 -7.69 8.37
CA HIS A 619 14.04 -8.85 7.79
C HIS A 619 13.67 -9.88 8.87
N CYS A 620 13.34 -9.41 10.07
CA CYS A 620 12.93 -10.25 11.19
C CYS A 620 11.76 -11.17 10.76
N GLY A 621 11.87 -12.45 11.09
CA GLY A 621 10.82 -13.44 10.80
C GLY A 621 10.76 -13.96 9.37
N GLN A 622 11.56 -13.42 8.44
CA GLN A 622 11.50 -13.83 7.04
C GLN A 622 12.24 -15.14 6.77
N PRO A 623 11.84 -15.89 5.73
CA PRO A 623 12.66 -16.96 5.17
C PRO A 623 14.00 -16.42 4.66
N PRO A 624 15.12 -17.15 4.84
CA PRO A 624 16.42 -16.68 4.36
C PRO A 624 16.51 -16.68 2.83
N ARG A 625 15.72 -17.53 2.16
CA ARG A 625 15.75 -17.75 0.71
C ARG A 625 14.33 -17.78 0.15
N PHE A 626 14.09 -17.04 -0.93
CA PHE A 626 12.76 -16.87 -1.55
C PHE A 626 12.62 -17.66 -2.85
N ASP A 627 12.63 -18.99 -2.71
CA ASP A 627 12.54 -19.98 -3.80
C ASP A 627 11.14 -20.63 -3.84
N PHE A 628 10.10 -19.81 -3.73
CA PHE A 628 8.71 -20.28 -3.60
C PHE A 628 8.00 -20.38 -4.96
N SER A 629 7.06 -21.30 -5.03
CA SER A 629 6.14 -21.47 -6.17
C SER A 629 4.76 -20.88 -5.88
N TYR A 630 3.92 -20.82 -6.90
CA TYR A 630 2.51 -20.46 -6.71
C TYR A 630 1.77 -21.51 -5.90
N GLU A 631 1.07 -21.06 -4.86
CA GLU A 631 0.18 -21.86 -4.03
C GLU A 631 -1.27 -21.41 -4.20
N THR A 632 -2.20 -22.36 -4.14
CA THR A 632 -3.63 -22.04 -4.18
C THR A 632 -4.11 -21.61 -2.79
N MET A 633 -4.63 -20.38 -2.73
CA MET A 633 -5.24 -19.76 -1.56
C MET A 633 -6.76 -19.78 -1.74
N GLY A 634 -7.48 -20.44 -0.83
CA GLY A 634 -8.93 -20.65 -0.93
C GLY A 634 -9.65 -20.25 0.35
N HIS A 635 -10.85 -19.68 0.21
CA HIS A 635 -11.67 -19.34 1.37
C HIS A 635 -12.23 -20.59 2.07
N GLY A 636 -12.43 -21.68 1.32
CA GLY A 636 -12.68 -23.00 1.89
C GLY A 636 -11.47 -23.47 2.68
N ARG A 637 -11.69 -23.95 3.91
CA ARG A 637 -10.63 -24.55 4.73
C ARG A 637 -10.20 -25.86 4.09
N ALA A 638 -8.88 -26.09 4.00
CA ALA A 638 -8.29 -27.30 3.42
C ALA A 638 -8.60 -28.55 4.27
#